data_AF-A0A2M8PBY9-F1
#
_entry.id   AF-A0A2M8PBY9-F1
#
_cell.length_a   1.000
_cell.length_b   1.000
_cell.length_c   1.000
_cell.angle_alpha   90.00
_cell.angle_beta   90.00
_cell.angle_gamma   90.00
#
_symmetry.space_group_name_H-M   'P 1'
#
loop_
_entity.id
_entity.type
_entity.pdbx_description
1 polymer ?
#
loop_
_entity_poly.entity_id
_entity_poly.type
_entity_poly.pdbx_seq_one_letter_code
_entity_poly.pdbx_strand_id
1 'polypeptide(L)'
;MERVDKILSGGIVLTMNAAMDVFVNGAVAIKGDSIVAVGTAEAIAERYTADDLVLCDGQVIMPGLVNTHTHVPMTLLRGLADDLRLDVWLIGYMMPTEHSFVNPHFCQLGTKIACAEMIRSGVTMFADMYYFEADVAAATAEVGMRAVCGQTVLKFPAPDAPSYEDSLQYTRQFIQAWKGHPLIVPAVAPHAPYTCTDEILSACAALAREFDVPLLIHVSETRQEVEDSRSEFQMPVVPRIKKLGVLNAKTLAAHCVHVDSGEIQTLFNHRTGVAHCPTSNLKLASGIAPIHEMLERGLNVGIGTDGPASNNDLDMFEEVRLAAILAKGATLDPTVVPAKQALLMATRMGAQAMHMDAITGSLEVGKRADIAVVDIQTLHNSPKFSRDEDAIYSQLVYAAKSTDVLHVMVNGVWLMRNRQLLTLDEASLLAEANALAHEIDQFLIAREGNLLNKLIAIGGVERAESFEIQVKAHLPQPVDAHSFVAPLLNDERVQVVRKSYYRQYDTYFTFHDETQGRVRYREDDALNAEGEVTHVRTRLTYTSPAKEREFDRAVLLSRSQFIAPATRPLRFYREYFRANAEYEVHKIRHRWHLLYKGVLFYLNIDELILPQVGGTFVEIKSQTWSMRDAEYKATLVSELLTILGMTEELRVHKEYIEFAAT
;
A
#
# COMPACT_ATOMS: atom_id res chain seq x y z
N MET A 1 32.75 -3.48 -45.63
CA MET A 1 31.64 -3.42 -44.66
C MET A 1 31.87 -4.46 -43.58
N GLU A 2 31.81 -4.04 -42.32
CA GLU A 2 31.83 -4.90 -41.15
C GLU A 2 30.46 -5.59 -40.99
N ARG A 3 30.43 -6.90 -40.72
CA ARG A 3 29.17 -7.62 -40.49
C ARG A 3 28.73 -7.48 -39.03
N VAL A 4 27.46 -7.14 -38.83
CA VAL A 4 26.76 -7.06 -37.53
C VAL A 4 25.50 -7.93 -37.58
N ASP A 5 24.84 -8.13 -36.44
CA ASP A 5 23.70 -9.05 -36.38
C ASP A 5 22.42 -8.38 -36.88
N LYS A 6 22.20 -7.12 -36.47
CA LYS A 6 20.98 -6.37 -36.80
C LYS A 6 21.29 -4.91 -37.15
N ILE A 7 20.51 -4.35 -38.07
CA ILE A 7 20.46 -2.91 -38.34
C ILE A 7 19.00 -2.49 -38.35
N LEU A 8 18.67 -1.47 -37.56
CA LEU A 8 17.41 -0.73 -37.69
C LEU A 8 17.73 0.55 -38.48
N SER A 9 17.05 0.82 -39.59
CA SER A 9 17.42 1.89 -40.53
C SER A 9 16.21 2.61 -41.10
N GLY A 10 16.37 3.88 -41.51
CA GLY A 10 15.33 4.66 -42.19
C GLY A 10 14.43 5.49 -41.25
N GLY A 11 14.51 5.24 -39.94
CA GLY A 11 13.71 5.93 -38.93
C GLY A 11 14.30 7.27 -38.46
N ILE A 12 13.60 7.92 -37.53
CA ILE A 12 14.14 9.04 -36.76
C ILE A 12 14.80 8.43 -35.51
N VAL A 13 16.13 8.49 -35.42
CA VAL A 13 16.85 7.97 -34.25
C VAL A 13 16.97 9.06 -33.20
N LEU A 14 16.32 8.87 -32.05
CA LEU A 14 16.52 9.71 -30.86
C LEU A 14 17.53 9.03 -29.96
N THR A 15 18.74 9.56 -29.88
CA THR A 15 19.80 8.89 -29.11
C THR A 15 19.59 8.97 -27.61
N MET A 16 18.98 10.06 -27.14
CA MET A 16 18.93 10.44 -25.72
C MET A 16 20.33 10.48 -25.05
N ASN A 17 21.40 10.60 -25.84
CA ASN A 17 22.76 10.77 -25.35
C ASN A 17 22.96 12.17 -24.73
N ALA A 18 24.11 12.44 -24.12
CA ALA A 18 24.35 13.72 -23.46
C ALA A 18 24.12 14.95 -24.36
N ALA A 19 24.39 14.82 -25.67
CA ALA A 19 24.19 15.86 -26.67
C ALA A 19 22.74 15.94 -27.21
N MET A 20 21.89 14.97 -26.88
CA MET A 20 20.54 14.80 -27.40
C MET A 20 20.51 14.70 -28.93
N ASP A 21 21.48 14.00 -29.52
CA ASP A 21 21.59 13.86 -30.98
C ASP A 21 20.34 13.22 -31.58
N VAL A 22 19.89 13.77 -32.70
CA VAL A 22 18.75 13.27 -33.50
C VAL A 22 19.22 13.04 -34.93
N PHE A 23 19.04 11.82 -35.43
CA PHE A 23 19.31 11.48 -36.82
C PHE A 23 18.00 11.27 -37.57
N VAL A 24 17.63 12.24 -38.41
CA VAL A 24 16.55 12.06 -39.40
C VAL A 24 17.06 11.13 -40.49
N ASN A 25 16.28 10.10 -40.84
CA ASN A 25 16.76 8.98 -41.67
C ASN A 25 18.04 8.36 -41.08
N GLY A 26 17.97 8.03 -39.79
CA GLY A 26 19.04 7.44 -39.00
C GLY A 26 19.01 5.91 -39.01
N ALA A 27 20.07 5.33 -38.46
CA ALA A 27 20.19 3.91 -38.24
C ALA A 27 20.99 3.57 -36.97
N VAL A 28 20.75 2.38 -36.45
CA VAL A 28 21.43 1.78 -35.30
C VAL A 28 21.92 0.39 -35.70
N ALA A 29 23.23 0.13 -35.55
CA ALA A 29 23.86 -1.15 -35.81
C ALA A 29 24.15 -1.90 -34.50
N ILE A 30 23.83 -3.19 -34.46
CA ILE A 30 23.81 -4.01 -33.25
C ILE A 30 24.59 -5.30 -33.47
N LYS A 31 25.51 -5.62 -32.55
CA LYS A 31 26.28 -6.85 -32.55
C LYS A 31 26.25 -7.50 -31.16
N GLY A 32 25.82 -8.75 -31.11
CA GLY A 32 25.49 -9.47 -29.89
C GLY A 32 24.40 -8.72 -29.13
N ASP A 33 24.76 -8.27 -27.94
CA ASP A 33 23.91 -7.55 -27.00
C ASP A 33 24.09 -6.04 -27.02
N SER A 34 25.00 -5.52 -27.86
CA SER A 34 25.52 -4.15 -27.75
C SER A 34 25.32 -3.33 -29.02
N ILE A 35 25.11 -2.03 -28.82
CA ILE A 35 25.08 -1.03 -29.88
C ILE A 35 26.53 -0.78 -30.32
N VAL A 36 26.81 -0.97 -31.62
CA VAL A 36 28.16 -0.76 -32.18
C VAL A 36 28.29 0.48 -33.03
N ALA A 37 27.18 1.03 -33.54
CA ALA A 37 27.15 2.32 -34.21
C ALA A 37 25.75 2.94 -34.21
N VAL A 38 25.70 4.27 -34.18
CA VAL A 38 24.50 5.09 -34.32
C VAL A 38 24.85 6.26 -35.24
N GLY A 39 23.98 6.60 -36.19
CA GLY A 39 24.24 7.69 -37.12
C GLY A 39 23.18 7.80 -38.21
N THR A 40 23.52 8.46 -39.32
CA THR A 40 22.66 8.47 -40.51
C THR A 40 22.61 7.08 -41.15
N ALA A 41 21.48 6.75 -41.79
CA ALA A 41 21.32 5.47 -42.48
C ALA A 41 22.41 5.24 -43.54
N GLU A 42 22.80 6.30 -44.26
CA GLU A 42 23.90 6.28 -45.24
C GLU A 42 25.24 5.90 -44.60
N ALA A 43 25.64 6.59 -43.53
CA ALA A 43 26.92 6.33 -42.86
C ALA A 43 26.98 4.91 -42.25
N ILE A 44 25.85 4.42 -41.73
CA ILE A 44 25.76 3.05 -41.22
C ILE A 44 25.83 2.04 -42.38
N ALA A 45 25.12 2.27 -43.48
CA ALA A 45 25.12 1.38 -44.63
C ALA A 45 26.49 1.29 -45.33
N GLU A 46 27.26 2.37 -45.39
CA GLU A 46 28.63 2.37 -45.94
C GLU A 46 29.58 1.46 -45.13
N ARG A 47 29.41 1.45 -43.81
CA ARG A 47 30.32 0.75 -42.90
C ARG A 47 29.86 -0.65 -42.54
N TYR A 48 28.56 -0.89 -42.43
CA TYR A 48 27.99 -2.11 -41.83
C TYR A 48 26.99 -2.82 -42.74
N THR A 49 26.96 -4.15 -42.64
CA THR A 49 25.90 -5.00 -43.20
C THR A 49 25.34 -5.91 -42.11
N ALA A 50 24.05 -6.26 -42.20
CA ALA A 50 23.37 -7.10 -41.21
C ALA A 50 22.57 -8.22 -41.86
N ASP A 51 22.39 -9.31 -41.11
CA ASP A 51 21.52 -10.41 -41.50
C ASP A 51 20.03 -10.07 -41.26
N ASP A 52 19.73 -9.30 -40.21
CA ASP A 52 18.40 -8.76 -39.90
C ASP A 52 18.40 -7.24 -40.11
N LEU A 53 17.96 -6.81 -41.29
CA LEU A 53 17.73 -5.40 -41.61
C LEU A 53 16.25 -5.06 -41.39
N VAL A 54 15.97 -4.14 -40.47
CA VAL A 54 14.64 -3.63 -40.18
C VAL A 54 14.51 -2.20 -40.70
N LEU A 55 13.58 -2.00 -41.64
CA LEU A 55 13.26 -0.69 -42.17
C LEU A 55 12.21 -0.02 -41.28
N CYS A 56 12.54 1.16 -40.77
CA CYS A 56 11.76 1.93 -39.80
C CYS A 56 11.31 3.28 -40.41
N ASP A 57 11.08 3.33 -41.72
CA ASP A 57 10.72 4.56 -42.43
C ASP A 57 9.52 5.25 -41.77
N GLY A 58 9.70 6.52 -41.39
CA GLY A 58 8.64 7.31 -40.75
C GLY A 58 8.34 6.98 -39.29
N GLN A 59 9.04 6.02 -38.70
CA GLN A 59 8.96 5.59 -37.29
C GLN A 59 10.09 6.23 -36.46
N VAL A 60 9.97 6.16 -35.14
CA VAL A 60 11.01 6.61 -34.19
C VAL A 60 11.75 5.42 -33.62
N ILE A 61 13.08 5.44 -33.66
CA ILE A 61 13.96 4.49 -32.98
C ILE A 61 14.53 5.22 -31.75
N MET A 62 14.27 4.71 -30.55
CA MET A 62 14.70 5.32 -29.30
C MET A 62 15.15 4.25 -28.28
N PRO A 63 15.88 4.62 -27.21
CA PRO A 63 16.06 3.70 -26.09
C PRO A 63 14.71 3.23 -25.59
N GLY A 64 14.63 1.97 -25.18
CA GLY A 64 13.43 1.52 -24.50
C GLY A 64 13.16 2.34 -23.24
N LEU A 65 11.89 2.43 -22.87
CA LEU A 65 11.47 3.15 -21.67
C LEU A 65 11.97 2.42 -20.42
N VAL A 66 12.26 3.21 -19.39
CA VAL A 66 12.74 2.76 -18.08
C VAL A 66 11.68 3.08 -17.04
N ASN A 67 11.01 2.05 -16.51
CA ASN A 67 10.03 2.18 -15.45
C ASN A 67 10.73 2.12 -14.08
N THR A 68 10.93 3.26 -13.45
CA THR A 68 11.80 3.35 -12.27
C THR A 68 11.19 2.83 -10.97
N HIS A 69 9.93 2.41 -10.95
CA HIS A 69 9.31 1.84 -9.76
C HIS A 69 8.02 1.07 -10.08
N THR A 70 7.96 -0.20 -9.69
CA THR A 70 6.82 -1.10 -9.86
C THR A 70 6.69 -2.11 -8.71
N HIS A 71 5.52 -2.76 -8.66
CA HIS A 71 5.26 -4.00 -7.93
C HIS A 71 4.64 -5.03 -8.90
N VAL A 72 5.46 -5.66 -9.74
CA VAL A 72 4.99 -6.39 -10.92
C VAL A 72 4.04 -7.56 -10.63
N PRO A 73 4.17 -8.31 -9.52
CA PRO A 73 3.19 -9.36 -9.21
C PRO A 73 1.79 -8.84 -8.89
N MET A 74 1.66 -7.56 -8.50
CA MET A 74 0.36 -6.93 -8.24
C MET A 74 -0.50 -6.75 -9.50
N THR A 75 -0.01 -7.10 -10.69
CA THR A 75 -0.86 -7.28 -11.88
C THR A 75 -2.03 -8.23 -11.63
N LEU A 76 -1.85 -9.23 -10.75
CA LEU A 76 -2.87 -10.17 -10.32
C LEU A 76 -3.87 -9.58 -9.29
N LEU A 77 -3.58 -8.38 -8.77
CA LEU A 77 -4.42 -7.64 -7.82
C LEU A 77 -5.04 -6.38 -8.44
N ARG A 78 -4.96 -6.26 -9.77
CA ARG A 78 -5.43 -5.08 -10.50
C ARG A 78 -6.92 -4.83 -10.27
N GLY A 79 -7.27 -3.62 -9.84
CA GLY A 79 -8.65 -3.20 -9.61
C GLY A 79 -9.35 -3.91 -8.44
N LEU A 80 -8.59 -4.58 -7.57
CA LEU A 80 -9.18 -5.38 -6.49
C LEU A 80 -9.87 -4.52 -5.41
N ALA A 81 -9.30 -3.37 -5.08
CA ALA A 81 -9.83 -2.46 -4.06
C ALA A 81 -9.48 -1.01 -4.39
N ASP A 82 -10.35 -0.32 -5.11
CA ASP A 82 -10.17 1.08 -5.49
C ASP A 82 -10.90 2.05 -4.54
N ASP A 83 -10.60 3.35 -4.67
CA ASP A 83 -11.25 4.46 -3.94
C ASP A 83 -11.17 4.35 -2.40
N LEU A 84 -10.00 3.92 -1.90
CA LEU A 84 -9.67 3.80 -0.49
C LEU A 84 -8.44 4.63 -0.15
N ARG A 85 -8.35 5.12 1.09
CA ARG A 85 -7.10 5.71 1.60
C ARG A 85 -5.99 4.66 1.69
N LEU A 86 -4.73 5.06 1.50
CA LEU A 86 -3.57 4.16 1.51
C LEU A 86 -3.54 3.21 2.71
N ASP A 87 -3.86 3.70 3.92
CA ASP A 87 -3.87 2.85 5.12
C ASP A 87 -4.98 1.80 5.10
N VAL A 88 -6.18 2.14 4.64
CA VAL A 88 -7.30 1.20 4.49
C VAL A 88 -7.07 0.23 3.36
N TRP A 89 -6.56 0.71 2.22
CA TRP A 89 -6.19 -0.10 1.07
C TRP A 89 -5.13 -1.15 1.42
N LEU A 90 -4.00 -0.70 1.99
CA LEU A 90 -2.85 -1.55 2.28
C LEU A 90 -3.17 -2.57 3.39
N ILE A 91 -3.64 -2.10 4.54
CA ILE A 91 -3.84 -2.96 5.72
C ILE A 91 -5.14 -3.75 5.62
N GLY A 92 -6.19 -3.13 5.07
CA GLY A 92 -7.51 -3.73 4.99
C GLY A 92 -7.62 -4.75 3.86
N TYR A 93 -6.97 -4.54 2.72
CA TYR A 93 -7.21 -5.32 1.50
C TYR A 93 -5.95 -5.96 0.93
N MET A 94 -4.87 -5.21 0.71
CA MET A 94 -3.67 -5.74 0.06
C MET A 94 -2.94 -6.75 0.95
N MET A 95 -2.44 -6.35 2.13
CA MET A 95 -1.65 -7.23 3.01
C MET A 95 -2.36 -8.56 3.35
N PRO A 96 -3.68 -8.59 3.65
CA PRO A 96 -4.35 -9.87 3.91
C PRO A 96 -4.48 -10.76 2.65
N THR A 97 -4.66 -10.15 1.47
CA THR A 97 -4.69 -10.88 0.19
C THR A 97 -3.30 -11.40 -0.13
N GLU A 98 -2.28 -10.56 -0.01
CA GLU A 98 -0.89 -10.93 -0.22
C GLU A 98 -0.48 -12.09 0.70
N HIS A 99 -0.76 -11.99 2.00
CA HIS A 99 -0.47 -13.05 2.96
C HIS A 99 -1.13 -14.40 2.59
N SER A 100 -2.30 -14.36 1.93
CA SER A 100 -3.06 -15.58 1.61
C SER A 100 -2.68 -16.19 0.26
N PHE A 101 -2.31 -15.37 -0.73
CA PHE A 101 -2.14 -15.80 -2.13
C PHE A 101 -0.73 -15.63 -2.67
N VAL A 102 0.10 -14.73 -2.11
CA VAL A 102 1.45 -14.51 -2.61
C VAL A 102 2.33 -15.69 -2.22
N ASN A 103 2.85 -16.34 -3.26
CA ASN A 103 3.78 -17.45 -3.21
C ASN A 103 4.65 -17.39 -4.48
N PRO A 104 5.67 -18.25 -4.64
CA PRO A 104 6.53 -18.23 -5.83
C PRO A 104 5.77 -18.26 -7.16
N HIS A 105 4.70 -19.07 -7.26
CA HIS A 105 3.90 -19.18 -8.48
C HIS A 105 3.13 -17.90 -8.79
N PHE A 106 2.53 -17.27 -7.77
CA PHE A 106 1.89 -15.95 -7.89
C PHE A 106 2.88 -14.91 -8.44
N CYS A 107 4.09 -14.85 -7.88
CA CYS A 107 5.11 -13.91 -8.31
C CYS A 107 5.55 -14.16 -9.75
N GLN A 108 5.77 -15.41 -10.16
CA GLN A 108 6.14 -15.74 -11.54
C GLN A 108 5.04 -15.38 -12.54
N LEU A 109 3.79 -15.75 -12.27
CA LEU A 109 2.66 -15.48 -13.15
C LEU A 109 2.42 -13.97 -13.32
N GLY A 110 2.32 -13.24 -12.20
CA GLY A 110 2.12 -11.80 -12.22
C GLY A 110 3.27 -11.06 -12.90
N THR A 111 4.52 -11.50 -12.68
CA THR A 111 5.69 -10.94 -13.37
C THR A 111 5.62 -11.14 -14.88
N LYS A 112 5.24 -12.34 -15.36
CA LYS A 112 5.11 -12.60 -16.82
C LYS A 112 4.03 -11.73 -17.46
N ILE A 113 2.91 -11.52 -16.77
CA ILE A 113 1.83 -10.62 -17.23
C ILE A 113 2.31 -9.17 -17.28
N ALA A 114 3.00 -8.71 -16.23
CA ALA A 114 3.56 -7.37 -16.19
C ALA A 114 4.57 -7.14 -17.30
N CYS A 115 5.46 -8.12 -17.54
CA CYS A 115 6.42 -8.06 -18.63
C CYS A 115 5.73 -8.01 -20.00
N ALA A 116 4.66 -8.78 -20.21
CA ALA A 116 3.88 -8.71 -21.45
C ALA A 116 3.32 -7.30 -21.70
N GLU A 117 2.71 -6.69 -20.69
CA GLU A 117 2.16 -5.33 -20.75
C GLU A 117 3.25 -4.28 -21.00
N MET A 118 4.34 -4.35 -20.23
CA MET A 118 5.49 -3.45 -20.34
C MET A 118 6.19 -3.53 -21.70
N ILE A 119 6.39 -4.73 -22.24
CA ILE A 119 6.95 -4.91 -23.59
C ILE A 119 6.03 -4.27 -24.64
N ARG A 120 4.70 -4.40 -24.48
CA ARG A 120 3.74 -3.76 -25.40
C ARG A 120 3.74 -2.24 -25.30
N SER A 121 4.12 -1.67 -24.15
CA SER A 121 4.23 -0.22 -23.93
C SER A 121 5.63 0.34 -24.18
N GLY A 122 6.58 -0.45 -24.67
CA GLY A 122 7.92 0.03 -25.04
C GLY A 122 8.92 0.07 -23.89
N VAL A 123 8.58 -0.51 -22.74
CA VAL A 123 9.48 -0.64 -21.59
C VAL A 123 10.48 -1.77 -21.83
N THR A 124 11.74 -1.51 -21.51
CA THR A 124 12.84 -2.49 -21.63
C THR A 124 13.52 -2.79 -20.30
N MET A 125 13.35 -1.88 -19.33
CA MET A 125 13.90 -2.00 -17.99
C MET A 125 12.90 -1.51 -16.96
N PHE A 126 12.79 -2.21 -15.83
CA PHE A 126 12.02 -1.75 -14.68
C PHE A 126 12.75 -1.93 -13.34
N ALA A 127 12.29 -1.25 -12.29
CA ALA A 127 12.69 -1.49 -10.91
C ALA A 127 11.53 -2.11 -10.15
N ASP A 128 11.67 -3.36 -9.72
CA ASP A 128 10.69 -4.04 -8.89
C ASP A 128 11.06 -3.99 -7.41
N MET A 129 10.01 -4.01 -6.59
CA MET A 129 10.13 -4.07 -5.16
C MET A 129 9.00 -4.95 -4.61
N TYR A 130 9.22 -6.25 -4.46
CA TYR A 130 8.18 -7.15 -3.97
C TYR A 130 8.74 -8.28 -3.08
N TYR A 131 7.95 -9.33 -2.91
CA TYR A 131 8.31 -10.57 -2.22
C TYR A 131 8.73 -11.64 -3.24
N PHE A 132 9.47 -12.65 -2.78
CA PHE A 132 9.99 -13.74 -3.61
C PHE A 132 10.78 -13.21 -4.83
N GLU A 133 11.66 -12.23 -4.63
CA GLU A 133 12.34 -11.56 -5.75
C GLU A 133 13.29 -12.47 -6.55
N ALA A 134 13.68 -13.63 -6.00
CA ALA A 134 14.35 -14.66 -6.79
C ALA A 134 13.46 -15.22 -7.90
N ASP A 135 12.15 -15.36 -7.64
CA ASP A 135 11.15 -15.84 -8.59
C ASP A 135 10.74 -14.76 -9.60
N VAL A 136 10.63 -13.50 -9.15
CA VAL A 136 10.46 -12.34 -10.03
C VAL A 136 11.65 -12.22 -10.99
N ALA A 137 12.87 -12.30 -10.48
CA ALA A 137 14.09 -12.27 -11.28
C ALA A 137 14.15 -13.42 -12.31
N ALA A 138 13.79 -14.64 -11.89
CA ALA A 138 13.72 -15.80 -12.77
C ALA A 138 12.72 -15.62 -13.91
N ALA A 139 11.49 -15.23 -13.59
CA ALA A 139 10.46 -14.97 -14.59
C ALA A 139 10.87 -13.84 -15.56
N THR A 140 11.42 -12.75 -15.03
CA THR A 140 11.89 -11.61 -15.82
C THR A 140 13.01 -12.01 -16.79
N ALA A 141 14.01 -12.76 -16.31
CA ALA A 141 15.10 -13.27 -17.13
C ALA A 141 14.63 -14.28 -18.19
N GLU A 142 13.65 -15.12 -17.86
CA GLU A 142 12.99 -16.05 -18.81
C GLU A 142 12.29 -15.29 -19.94
N VAL A 143 11.57 -14.20 -19.63
CA VAL A 143 10.94 -13.34 -20.63
C VAL A 143 11.98 -12.64 -21.51
N GLY A 144 13.15 -12.32 -20.92
CA GLY A 144 14.24 -11.61 -21.57
C GLY A 144 14.28 -10.11 -21.26
N MET A 145 13.51 -9.63 -20.28
CA MET A 145 13.52 -8.23 -19.84
C MET A 145 14.66 -7.92 -18.88
N ARG A 146 15.01 -6.64 -18.74
CA ARG A 146 15.98 -6.15 -17.76
C ARG A 146 15.26 -5.65 -16.51
N ALA A 147 15.79 -5.94 -15.33
CA ALA A 147 15.24 -5.39 -14.09
C ALA A 147 16.29 -5.12 -13.00
N VAL A 148 15.98 -4.14 -12.15
CA VAL A 148 16.49 -4.10 -10.78
C VAL A 148 15.43 -4.73 -9.89
N CYS A 149 15.75 -5.82 -9.21
CA CYS A 149 14.80 -6.60 -8.41
C CYS A 149 15.12 -6.41 -6.93
N GLY A 150 14.17 -5.87 -6.16
CA GLY A 150 14.39 -5.36 -4.80
C GLY A 150 13.71 -6.20 -3.74
N GLN A 151 14.47 -7.04 -3.04
CA GLN A 151 13.88 -7.88 -2.00
C GLN A 151 13.36 -7.03 -0.83
N THR A 152 12.05 -7.14 -0.60
CA THR A 152 11.38 -6.38 0.44
C THR A 152 11.78 -6.83 1.84
N VAL A 153 12.06 -5.87 2.72
CA VAL A 153 12.30 -6.08 4.15
C VAL A 153 11.38 -5.16 4.96
N LEU A 154 10.67 -5.71 5.95
CA LEU A 154 9.73 -4.98 6.80
C LEU A 154 9.66 -5.56 8.22
N LYS A 155 9.09 -4.83 9.20
CA LYS A 155 9.09 -5.22 10.63
C LYS A 155 8.06 -6.29 11.02
N PHE A 156 7.14 -6.61 10.12
CA PHE A 156 6.10 -7.62 10.28
C PHE A 156 6.47 -8.91 9.48
N PRO A 157 5.79 -10.04 9.70
CA PRO A 157 5.95 -11.20 8.83
C PRO A 157 5.56 -10.86 7.38
N ALA A 158 6.39 -11.27 6.42
CA ALA A 158 6.15 -11.17 4.98
C ALA A 158 5.83 -12.56 4.39
N PRO A 159 5.21 -12.64 3.19
CA PRO A 159 4.90 -13.91 2.54
C PRO A 159 6.08 -14.88 2.38
N ASP A 160 7.30 -14.35 2.21
CA ASP A 160 8.52 -15.11 1.97
C ASP A 160 9.46 -15.22 3.19
N ALA A 161 9.15 -14.51 4.28
CA ALA A 161 10.00 -14.45 5.45
C ALA A 161 9.20 -14.15 6.74
N PRO A 162 9.30 -14.99 7.79
CA PRO A 162 8.52 -14.80 9.02
C PRO A 162 9.08 -13.70 9.93
N SER A 163 10.34 -13.29 9.73
CA SER A 163 11.01 -12.22 10.48
C SER A 163 11.89 -11.37 9.55
N TYR A 164 12.28 -10.17 9.99
CA TYR A 164 13.15 -9.30 9.18
C TYR A 164 14.58 -9.86 9.07
N GLU A 165 15.05 -10.62 10.07
CA GLU A 165 16.34 -11.32 10.00
C GLU A 165 16.33 -12.37 8.89
N ASP A 166 15.23 -13.13 8.77
CA ASP A 166 15.03 -14.08 7.67
C ASP A 166 14.94 -13.35 6.33
N SER A 167 14.24 -12.20 6.26
CA SER A 167 14.21 -11.37 5.04
C SER A 167 15.60 -10.88 4.64
N LEU A 168 16.43 -10.43 5.59
CA LEU A 168 17.81 -10.01 5.33
C LEU A 168 18.69 -11.17 4.87
N GLN A 169 18.51 -12.37 5.45
CA GLN A 169 19.21 -13.57 5.02
C GLN A 169 18.80 -13.98 3.61
N TYR A 170 17.50 -13.98 3.31
CA TYR A 170 16.98 -14.25 1.97
C TYR A 170 17.51 -13.23 0.96
N THR A 171 17.47 -11.93 1.30
CA THR A 171 18.03 -10.84 0.46
C THR A 171 19.50 -11.08 0.14
N ARG A 172 20.31 -11.47 1.13
CA ARG A 172 21.72 -11.80 0.93
C ARG A 172 21.91 -12.97 -0.03
N GLN A 173 21.14 -14.05 0.13
CA GLN A 173 21.20 -15.22 -0.75
C GLN A 173 20.80 -14.85 -2.18
N PHE A 174 19.72 -14.07 -2.33
CA PHE A 174 19.27 -13.53 -3.60
C PHE A 174 20.35 -12.71 -4.29
N ILE A 175 20.98 -11.76 -3.59
CA ILE A 175 22.10 -10.96 -4.13
C ILE A 175 23.25 -11.88 -4.58
N GLN A 176 23.64 -12.85 -3.76
CA GLN A 176 24.72 -13.78 -4.09
C GLN A 176 24.42 -14.63 -5.33
N ALA A 177 23.16 -15.02 -5.54
CA ALA A 177 22.75 -15.83 -6.68
C ALA A 177 22.67 -15.03 -7.98
N TRP A 178 22.21 -13.77 -7.92
CA TRP A 178 21.87 -13.00 -9.12
C TRP A 178 22.90 -11.92 -9.50
N LYS A 179 23.83 -11.57 -8.60
CA LYS A 179 24.84 -10.56 -8.90
C LYS A 179 25.71 -10.98 -10.09
N GLY A 180 25.77 -10.13 -11.11
CA GLY A 180 26.49 -10.39 -12.35
C GLY A 180 25.66 -11.02 -13.46
N HIS A 181 24.37 -11.28 -13.23
CA HIS A 181 23.45 -11.70 -14.29
C HIS A 181 23.33 -10.60 -15.38
N PRO A 182 23.28 -10.94 -16.68
CA PRO A 182 23.28 -9.94 -17.76
C PRO A 182 22.02 -9.07 -17.82
N LEU A 183 20.91 -9.52 -17.24
CA LEU A 183 19.61 -8.83 -17.27
C LEU A 183 19.11 -8.39 -15.89
N ILE A 184 19.57 -9.02 -14.80
CA ILE A 184 19.01 -8.81 -13.47
C ILE A 184 20.06 -8.18 -12.57
N VAL A 185 19.68 -7.10 -11.90
CA VAL A 185 20.47 -6.48 -10.84
C VAL A 185 19.73 -6.67 -9.52
N PRO A 186 20.23 -7.50 -8.60
CA PRO A 186 19.60 -7.65 -7.30
C PRO A 186 19.79 -6.37 -6.47
N ALA A 187 18.80 -6.03 -5.65
CA ALA A 187 18.77 -4.86 -4.78
C ALA A 187 18.16 -5.21 -3.41
N VAL A 188 18.41 -4.34 -2.43
CA VAL A 188 17.79 -4.41 -1.10
C VAL A 188 16.64 -3.41 -1.05
N ALA A 189 15.46 -3.80 -0.55
CA ALA A 189 14.30 -2.92 -0.54
C ALA A 189 13.62 -2.84 0.84
N PRO A 190 14.16 -2.07 1.81
CA PRO A 190 13.39 -1.76 3.01
C PRO A 190 12.10 -1.03 2.60
N HIS A 191 10.93 -1.53 3.04
CA HIS A 191 9.64 -1.07 2.52
C HIS A 191 9.46 0.45 2.60
N ALA A 192 9.38 0.99 3.82
CA ALA A 192 9.23 2.42 4.06
C ALA A 192 9.69 2.78 5.48
N PRO A 193 10.00 4.06 5.76
CA PRO A 193 10.40 4.52 7.10
C PRO A 193 9.38 4.24 8.22
N TYR A 194 8.10 4.07 7.91
CA TYR A 194 7.04 3.78 8.88
C TYR A 194 6.81 2.27 9.10
N THR A 195 7.24 1.41 8.17
CA THR A 195 7.17 -0.06 8.29
C THR A 195 8.50 -0.70 8.68
N CYS A 196 9.58 0.08 8.75
CA CYS A 196 10.92 -0.37 9.17
C CYS A 196 11.39 0.37 10.43
N THR A 197 12.00 -0.37 11.35
CA THR A 197 12.69 0.24 12.51
C THR A 197 14.03 0.85 12.08
N ASP A 198 14.62 1.68 12.94
CA ASP A 198 15.96 2.25 12.70
C ASP A 198 17.03 1.16 12.49
N GLU A 199 16.91 0.04 13.19
CA GLU A 199 17.77 -1.14 13.04
C GLU A 199 17.61 -1.79 11.66
N ILE A 200 16.37 -2.02 11.22
CA ILE A 200 16.09 -2.60 9.90
C ILE A 200 16.65 -1.71 8.79
N LEU A 201 16.40 -0.39 8.85
CA LEU A 201 16.89 0.57 7.85
C LEU A 201 18.43 0.58 7.80
N SER A 202 19.08 0.59 8.96
CA SER A 202 20.55 0.58 9.04
C SER A 202 21.14 -0.74 8.53
N ALA A 203 20.51 -1.87 8.83
CA ALA A 203 20.92 -3.20 8.38
C ALA A 203 20.77 -3.36 6.85
N CYS A 204 19.66 -2.90 6.29
CA CYS A 204 19.43 -2.88 4.83
C CYS A 204 20.48 -2.01 4.12
N ALA A 205 20.75 -0.81 4.65
CA ALA A 205 21.77 0.08 4.10
C ALA A 205 23.19 -0.51 4.20
N ALA A 206 23.50 -1.22 5.29
CA ALA A 206 24.76 -1.93 5.43
C ALA A 206 24.90 -3.07 4.41
N LEU A 207 23.85 -3.88 4.22
CA LEU A 207 23.82 -4.97 3.26
C LEU A 207 23.98 -4.48 1.80
N ALA A 208 23.25 -3.42 1.43
CA ALA A 208 23.36 -2.83 0.10
C ALA A 208 24.79 -2.34 -0.21
N ARG A 209 25.44 -1.70 0.78
CA ARG A 209 26.84 -1.24 0.65
C ARG A 209 27.84 -2.39 0.64
N GLU A 210 27.62 -3.44 1.44
CA GLU A 210 28.49 -4.61 1.48
C GLU A 210 28.62 -5.25 0.09
N PHE A 211 27.50 -5.36 -0.63
CA PHE A 211 27.46 -5.92 -1.97
C PHE A 211 27.55 -4.89 -3.11
N ASP A 212 27.63 -3.59 -2.81
CA ASP A 212 27.61 -2.49 -3.80
C ASP A 212 26.41 -2.57 -4.77
N VAL A 213 25.23 -2.90 -4.23
CA VAL A 213 23.96 -3.02 -4.98
C VAL A 213 23.02 -1.84 -4.71
N PRO A 214 22.02 -1.59 -5.58
CA PRO A 214 20.99 -0.58 -5.33
C PRO A 214 20.19 -0.83 -4.04
N LEU A 215 19.64 0.26 -3.50
CA LEU A 215 18.66 0.24 -2.41
C LEU A 215 17.39 0.97 -2.85
N LEU A 216 16.25 0.30 -2.77
CA LEU A 216 14.93 0.84 -3.16
C LEU A 216 14.10 1.12 -1.90
N ILE A 217 13.43 2.26 -1.82
CA ILE A 217 12.62 2.61 -0.64
C ILE A 217 11.55 3.65 -0.98
N HIS A 218 10.34 3.51 -0.44
CA HIS A 218 9.31 4.56 -0.48
C HIS A 218 9.64 5.66 0.53
N VAL A 219 9.64 6.92 0.12
CA VAL A 219 10.08 8.05 0.96
C VAL A 219 9.11 9.22 0.82
N SER A 220 8.61 9.71 1.97
CA SER A 220 7.77 10.91 2.03
C SER A 220 6.59 10.87 1.05
N GLU A 221 5.93 9.73 0.96
CA GLU A 221 4.83 9.51 0.03
C GLU A 221 3.59 10.29 0.48
N THR A 222 3.28 10.25 1.78
CA THR A 222 2.10 10.92 2.33
C THR A 222 2.46 11.98 3.34
N ARG A 223 1.60 13.00 3.48
CA ARG A 223 1.74 14.01 4.52
C ARG A 223 1.72 13.39 5.92
N GLN A 224 0.89 12.35 6.11
CA GLN A 224 0.79 11.65 7.39
C GLN A 224 2.12 10.99 7.77
N GLU A 225 2.84 10.38 6.83
CA GLU A 225 4.17 9.82 7.07
C GLU A 225 5.15 10.88 7.61
N VAL A 226 5.14 12.07 7.01
CA VAL A 226 6.02 13.17 7.44
C VAL A 226 5.63 13.70 8.81
N GLU A 227 4.33 13.85 9.08
CA GLU A 227 3.80 14.27 10.39
C GLU A 227 4.14 13.26 11.49
N ASP A 228 3.95 11.96 11.21
CA ASP A 228 4.26 10.87 12.13
C ASP A 228 5.77 10.82 12.42
N SER A 229 6.62 10.96 11.39
CA SER A 229 8.07 11.01 11.57
C SER A 229 8.50 12.17 12.46
N ARG A 230 7.90 13.35 12.29
CA ARG A 230 8.17 14.53 13.13
C ARG A 230 7.67 14.32 14.56
N SER A 231 6.52 13.71 14.75
CA SER A 231 5.96 13.44 16.07
C SER A 231 6.80 12.42 16.85
N GLU A 232 7.09 11.27 16.23
CA GLU A 232 7.76 10.13 16.88
C GLU A 232 9.27 10.33 17.00
N PHE A 233 9.93 10.84 15.97
CA PHE A 233 11.39 10.91 15.90
C PHE A 233 11.94 12.34 15.99
N GLN A 234 11.08 13.36 16.09
CA GLN A 234 11.48 14.78 16.10
C GLN A 234 12.30 15.17 14.86
N MET A 235 12.11 14.43 13.75
CA MET A 235 12.86 14.59 12.51
C MET A 235 11.96 14.34 11.29
N PRO A 236 12.10 15.11 10.21
CA PRO A 236 11.50 14.75 8.93
C PRO A 236 12.11 13.44 8.38
N VAL A 237 11.46 12.87 7.37
CA VAL A 237 11.79 11.54 6.83
C VAL A 237 13.19 11.52 6.20
N VAL A 238 13.52 12.45 5.29
CA VAL A 238 14.80 12.43 4.56
C VAL A 238 16.00 12.61 5.52
N PRO A 239 15.99 13.55 6.48
CA PRO A 239 17.04 13.65 7.49
C PRO A 239 17.18 12.39 8.34
N ARG A 240 16.07 11.69 8.65
CA ARG A 240 16.10 10.44 9.41
C ARG A 240 16.79 9.32 8.63
N ILE A 241 16.36 9.04 7.39
CA ILE A 241 16.99 7.98 6.58
C ILE A 241 18.45 8.29 6.25
N LYS A 242 18.82 9.57 6.12
CA LYS A 242 20.22 10.00 6.03
C LYS A 242 21.01 9.61 7.28
N LYS A 243 20.50 9.93 8.48
CA LYS A 243 21.15 9.62 9.77
C LYS A 243 21.39 8.12 9.93
N LEU A 244 20.47 7.29 9.43
CA LEU A 244 20.53 5.83 9.45
C LEU A 244 21.43 5.25 8.33
N GLY A 245 22.00 6.11 7.47
CA GLY A 245 22.93 5.72 6.43
C GLY A 245 22.29 5.12 5.18
N VAL A 246 20.96 5.18 5.03
CA VAL A 246 20.24 4.70 3.84
C VAL A 246 20.77 5.39 2.58
N LEU A 247 20.95 6.71 2.64
CA LEU A 247 21.45 7.52 1.53
C LEU A 247 22.94 7.32 1.22
N ASN A 248 23.66 6.48 1.98
CA ASN A 248 25.04 6.12 1.68
C ASN A 248 25.14 4.94 0.70
N ALA A 249 24.01 4.30 0.36
CA ALA A 249 23.91 3.30 -0.70
C ALA A 249 23.53 3.97 -2.04
N LYS A 250 23.47 3.16 -3.11
CA LYS A 250 22.92 3.57 -4.41
C LYS A 250 21.39 3.64 -4.31
N THR A 251 20.88 4.66 -3.63
CA THR A 251 19.46 4.76 -3.28
C THR A 251 18.61 5.25 -4.45
N LEU A 252 17.47 4.60 -4.64
CA LEU A 252 16.32 5.06 -5.43
C LEU A 252 15.14 5.26 -4.47
N ALA A 253 14.71 6.52 -4.32
CA ALA A 253 13.61 6.91 -3.45
C ALA A 253 12.32 7.07 -4.26
N ALA A 254 11.33 6.21 -4.01
CA ALA A 254 10.03 6.29 -4.67
C ALA A 254 9.17 7.40 -4.07
N HIS A 255 8.32 7.98 -4.92
CA HIS A 255 7.35 9.04 -4.65
C HIS A 255 7.96 10.42 -4.36
N CYS A 256 8.57 10.61 -3.19
CA CYS A 256 9.09 11.90 -2.72
C CYS A 256 8.08 13.05 -2.85
N VAL A 257 6.81 12.81 -2.47
CA VAL A 257 5.73 13.80 -2.63
C VAL A 257 5.89 14.97 -1.67
N HIS A 258 6.17 14.67 -0.39
CA HIS A 258 6.24 15.64 0.69
C HIS A 258 7.68 15.84 1.14
N VAL A 259 8.49 16.47 0.28
CA VAL A 259 9.86 16.87 0.58
C VAL A 259 10.03 18.38 0.47
N ASP A 260 10.81 18.96 1.38
CA ASP A 260 11.18 20.38 1.30
C ASP A 260 12.49 20.62 0.52
N SER A 261 12.80 21.89 0.20
CA SER A 261 14.02 22.26 -0.53
C SER A 261 15.32 21.77 0.12
N GLY A 262 15.37 21.68 1.46
CA GLY A 262 16.52 21.18 2.20
C GLY A 262 16.66 19.65 2.10
N GLU A 263 15.54 18.94 2.08
CA GLU A 263 15.48 17.51 1.80
C GLU A 263 15.87 17.21 0.35
N ILE A 264 15.38 17.97 -0.62
CA ILE A 264 15.78 17.88 -2.03
C ILE A 264 17.29 18.06 -2.18
N GLN A 265 17.85 19.10 -1.54
CA GLN A 265 19.30 19.33 -1.54
C GLN A 265 20.07 18.17 -0.89
N THR A 266 19.49 17.56 0.15
CA THR A 266 20.08 16.40 0.82
C THR A 266 20.14 15.19 -0.10
N LEU A 267 19.05 14.89 -0.82
CA LEU A 267 18.99 13.80 -1.80
C LEU A 267 20.00 14.02 -2.93
N PHE A 268 20.09 15.24 -3.46
CA PHE A 268 21.11 15.62 -4.46
C PHE A 268 22.53 15.35 -3.99
N ASN A 269 22.88 15.79 -2.77
CA ASN A 269 24.23 15.64 -2.22
C ASN A 269 24.65 14.17 -2.07
N HIS A 270 23.69 13.25 -1.93
CA HIS A 270 23.94 11.81 -1.83
C HIS A 270 23.75 11.08 -3.15
N ARG A 271 23.48 11.80 -4.25
CA ARG A 271 23.19 11.23 -5.58
C ARG A 271 22.03 10.24 -5.54
N THR A 272 21.04 10.48 -4.69
CA THR A 272 19.84 9.66 -4.63
C THR A 272 19.01 9.87 -5.90
N GLY A 273 18.61 8.78 -6.54
CA GLY A 273 17.61 8.82 -7.61
C GLY A 273 16.20 8.96 -7.04
N VAL A 274 15.30 9.57 -7.79
CA VAL A 274 13.88 9.66 -7.43
C VAL A 274 13.05 8.94 -8.47
N ALA A 275 12.11 8.08 -8.05
CA ALA A 275 11.10 7.51 -8.92
C ALA A 275 9.77 8.26 -8.72
N HIS A 276 9.39 9.09 -9.69
CA HIS A 276 8.14 9.84 -9.64
C HIS A 276 6.98 8.98 -10.19
N CYS A 277 5.97 8.72 -9.36
CA CYS A 277 4.81 7.89 -9.70
C CYS A 277 3.51 8.72 -9.72
N PRO A 278 3.30 9.58 -10.73
CA PRO A 278 2.22 10.57 -10.70
C PRO A 278 0.82 9.95 -10.62
N THR A 279 0.51 8.89 -11.35
CA THR A 279 -0.86 8.31 -11.30
C THR A 279 -1.15 7.72 -9.92
N SER A 280 -0.24 6.93 -9.36
CA SER A 280 -0.39 6.39 -8.00
C SER A 280 -0.53 7.50 -6.95
N ASN A 281 0.34 8.51 -7.02
CA ASN A 281 0.29 9.65 -6.10
C ASN A 281 -1.06 10.38 -6.14
N LEU A 282 -1.68 10.51 -7.32
CA LEU A 282 -2.99 11.13 -7.47
C LEU A 282 -4.12 10.19 -7.05
N LYS A 283 -4.07 8.90 -7.45
CA LYS A 283 -5.10 7.90 -7.18
C LYS A 283 -5.26 7.63 -5.69
N LEU A 284 -4.16 7.58 -4.95
CA LEU A 284 -4.15 7.42 -3.49
C LEU A 284 -4.32 8.75 -2.73
N ALA A 285 -4.46 9.87 -3.44
CA ALA A 285 -4.49 11.22 -2.89
C ALA A 285 -3.28 11.54 -1.99
N SER A 286 -2.12 10.95 -2.30
CA SER A 286 -0.84 11.20 -1.63
C SER A 286 -0.39 12.64 -1.87
N GLY A 287 -0.54 13.16 -3.10
CA GLY A 287 -0.28 14.56 -3.44
C GLY A 287 0.45 14.73 -4.77
N ILE A 288 1.15 15.86 -4.96
CA ILE A 288 1.93 16.14 -6.16
C ILE A 288 3.39 16.40 -5.76
N ALA A 289 4.30 15.56 -6.23
CA ALA A 289 5.73 15.71 -5.96
C ALA A 289 6.31 16.96 -6.64
N PRO A 290 7.21 17.73 -5.98
CA PRO A 290 7.80 18.95 -6.53
C PRO A 290 8.92 18.64 -7.54
N ILE A 291 8.61 17.87 -8.58
CA ILE A 291 9.62 17.37 -9.54
C ILE A 291 10.32 18.49 -10.30
N HIS A 292 9.66 19.63 -10.52
CA HIS A 292 10.29 20.78 -11.16
C HIS A 292 11.48 21.28 -10.33
N GLU A 293 11.30 21.46 -9.02
CA GLU A 293 12.39 21.88 -8.12
C GLU A 293 13.49 20.81 -8.03
N MET A 294 13.11 19.53 -7.97
CA MET A 294 14.08 18.43 -7.98
C MET A 294 14.97 18.46 -9.24
N LEU A 295 14.38 18.68 -10.40
CA LEU A 295 15.08 18.77 -11.68
C LEU A 295 15.98 20.02 -11.74
N GLU A 296 15.51 21.18 -11.29
CA GLU A 296 16.33 22.41 -11.24
C GLU A 296 17.55 22.26 -10.32
N ARG A 297 17.40 21.49 -9.23
CA ARG A 297 18.49 21.15 -8.31
C ARG A 297 19.45 20.09 -8.87
N GLY A 298 19.13 19.48 -10.01
CA GLY A 298 19.96 18.49 -10.68
C GLY A 298 19.82 17.07 -10.13
N LEU A 299 18.71 16.74 -9.45
CA LEU A 299 18.43 15.34 -9.12
C LEU A 299 18.11 14.53 -10.38
N ASN A 300 18.50 13.26 -10.36
CA ASN A 300 18.04 12.30 -11.36
C ASN A 300 16.63 11.85 -10.98
N VAL A 301 15.62 12.35 -11.71
CA VAL A 301 14.22 12.01 -11.49
C VAL A 301 13.76 11.11 -12.64
N GLY A 302 13.52 9.84 -12.33
CA GLY A 302 12.84 8.89 -13.20
C GLY A 302 11.32 8.94 -13.06
N ILE A 303 10.64 8.19 -13.91
CA ILE A 303 9.18 8.01 -13.88
C ILE A 303 8.90 6.53 -13.61
N GLY A 304 7.95 6.23 -12.72
CA GLY A 304 7.55 4.88 -12.39
C GLY A 304 6.03 4.75 -12.35
N THR A 305 5.51 3.55 -12.60
CA THR A 305 4.05 3.32 -12.62
C THR A 305 3.49 2.97 -11.24
N ASP A 306 4.35 2.56 -10.29
CA ASP A 306 3.93 1.82 -9.09
C ASP A 306 3.26 0.47 -9.48
N GLY A 307 2.61 -0.20 -8.53
CA GLY A 307 1.85 -1.42 -8.73
C GLY A 307 0.50 -1.19 -9.44
N PRO A 308 0.02 -2.13 -10.28
CA PRO A 308 -1.30 -2.02 -10.94
C PRO A 308 -2.53 -2.03 -10.01
N ALA A 309 -2.34 -2.15 -8.70
CA ALA A 309 -3.41 -1.99 -7.72
C ALA A 309 -3.61 -0.53 -7.26
N SER A 310 -2.65 0.37 -7.56
CA SER A 310 -2.69 1.81 -7.25
C SER A 310 -2.54 2.70 -8.49
N ASN A 311 -2.52 2.15 -9.71
CA ASN A 311 -2.39 2.90 -10.97
C ASN A 311 -3.70 3.02 -11.81
N ASN A 312 -4.12 2.03 -12.62
CA ASN A 312 -3.99 0.58 -12.49
C ASN A 312 -3.42 -0.11 -13.75
N ASP A 313 -2.55 0.55 -14.51
CA ASP A 313 -1.79 -0.06 -15.62
C ASP A 313 -0.27 0.12 -15.51
N LEU A 314 0.48 -0.45 -16.46
CA LEU A 314 1.93 -0.30 -16.60
C LEU A 314 2.30 0.46 -17.89
N ASP A 315 1.47 1.43 -18.31
CA ASP A 315 1.68 2.24 -19.51
C ASP A 315 2.54 3.48 -19.25
N MET A 316 3.83 3.37 -19.58
CA MET A 316 4.77 4.48 -19.44
C MET A 316 4.47 5.67 -20.38
N PHE A 317 3.73 5.53 -21.48
CA PHE A 317 3.34 6.71 -22.27
C PHE A 317 2.33 7.58 -21.51
N GLU A 318 1.41 6.96 -20.76
CA GLU A 318 0.47 7.67 -19.90
C GLU A 318 1.20 8.35 -18.74
N GLU A 319 2.08 7.64 -18.04
CA GLU A 319 2.87 8.20 -16.94
C GLU A 319 3.76 9.37 -17.39
N VAL A 320 4.42 9.26 -18.54
CA VAL A 320 5.30 10.31 -19.07
C VAL A 320 4.52 11.56 -19.45
N ARG A 321 3.35 11.37 -20.07
CA ARG A 321 2.44 12.47 -20.39
C ARG A 321 1.93 13.14 -19.12
N LEU A 322 1.51 12.36 -18.14
CA LEU A 322 0.98 12.86 -16.89
C LEU A 322 2.06 13.61 -16.10
N ALA A 323 3.27 13.07 -15.95
CA ALA A 323 4.38 13.75 -15.29
C ALA A 323 4.65 15.14 -15.90
N ALA A 324 4.62 15.24 -17.23
CA ALA A 324 4.86 16.50 -17.94
C ALA A 324 3.73 17.53 -17.71
N ILE A 325 2.47 17.12 -17.77
CA ILE A 325 1.32 18.03 -17.68
C ILE A 325 1.02 18.39 -16.22
N LEU A 326 1.15 17.43 -15.30
CA LEU A 326 0.91 17.62 -13.88
C LEU A 326 1.85 18.67 -13.29
N ALA A 327 3.15 18.63 -13.65
CA ALA A 327 4.11 19.62 -13.20
C ALA A 327 3.70 21.05 -13.60
N LYS A 328 3.24 21.24 -14.84
CA LYS A 328 2.77 22.54 -15.35
C LYS A 328 1.55 23.05 -14.58
N GLY A 329 0.60 22.16 -14.31
CA GLY A 329 -0.59 22.49 -13.52
C GLY A 329 -0.26 22.84 -12.08
N ALA A 330 0.68 22.12 -11.47
CA ALA A 330 1.10 22.33 -10.08
C ALA A 330 1.89 23.63 -9.88
N THR A 331 2.74 24.00 -10.83
CA THR A 331 3.54 25.24 -10.76
C THR A 331 2.84 26.46 -11.36
N LEU A 332 1.72 26.27 -12.06
CA LEU A 332 1.07 27.27 -12.91
C LEU A 332 2.00 27.87 -13.98
N ASP A 333 3.02 27.10 -14.38
CA ASP A 333 3.98 27.48 -15.41
C ASP A 333 3.96 26.46 -16.55
N PRO A 334 3.51 26.83 -17.76
CA PRO A 334 3.42 25.90 -18.89
C PRO A 334 4.79 25.48 -19.46
N THR A 335 5.88 26.12 -19.03
CA THR A 335 7.24 25.88 -19.57
C THR A 335 8.01 24.80 -18.82
N VAL A 336 7.57 24.41 -17.62
CA VAL A 336 8.26 23.40 -16.81
C VAL A 336 8.05 22.00 -17.39
N VAL A 337 9.07 21.16 -17.22
CA VAL A 337 9.09 19.76 -17.69
C VAL A 337 8.60 19.66 -19.14
N PRO A 338 9.30 20.27 -20.12
CA PRO A 338 8.94 20.15 -21.53
C PRO A 338 9.04 18.69 -21.99
N ALA A 339 8.42 18.35 -23.14
CA ALA A 339 8.36 16.97 -23.63
C ALA A 339 9.74 16.29 -23.73
N LYS A 340 10.76 17.04 -24.19
CA LYS A 340 12.14 16.57 -24.23
C LYS A 340 12.66 16.14 -22.85
N GLN A 341 12.35 16.90 -21.81
CA GLN A 341 12.72 16.59 -20.43
C GLN A 341 11.93 15.38 -19.89
N ALA A 342 10.62 15.32 -20.16
CA ALA A 342 9.79 14.19 -19.73
C ALA A 342 10.25 12.86 -20.35
N LEU A 343 10.58 12.85 -21.65
CA LEU A 343 11.14 11.65 -22.30
C LEU A 343 12.52 11.30 -21.77
N LEU A 344 13.33 12.30 -21.40
CA LEU A 344 14.62 12.09 -20.76
C LEU A 344 14.46 11.39 -19.40
N MET A 345 13.49 11.81 -18.58
CA MET A 345 13.11 11.16 -17.31
C MET A 345 12.72 9.70 -17.51
N ALA A 346 12.05 9.37 -18.63
CA ALA A 346 11.60 8.02 -18.97
C ALA A 346 12.68 7.12 -19.62
N THR A 347 13.87 7.65 -19.89
CA THR A 347 14.94 6.94 -20.61
C THR A 347 16.27 7.09 -19.85
N ARG A 348 17.19 7.95 -20.31
CA ARG A 348 18.53 8.09 -19.72
C ARG A 348 18.46 8.54 -18.27
N MET A 349 17.64 9.52 -17.92
CA MET A 349 17.56 10.01 -16.55
C MET A 349 16.88 9.00 -15.61
N GLY A 350 15.93 8.21 -16.10
CA GLY A 350 15.40 7.06 -15.37
C GLY A 350 16.47 6.01 -15.08
N ALA A 351 17.29 5.67 -16.09
CA ALA A 351 18.45 4.81 -15.89
C ALA A 351 19.47 5.42 -14.91
N GLN A 352 19.70 6.73 -14.94
CA GLN A 352 20.56 7.43 -13.97
C GLN A 352 19.99 7.41 -12.55
N ALA A 353 18.68 7.56 -12.38
CA ALA A 353 18.01 7.45 -11.09
C ALA A 353 18.18 6.05 -10.49
N MET A 354 18.11 5.02 -11.33
CA MET A 354 18.33 3.63 -10.94
C MET A 354 19.80 3.22 -10.79
N HIS A 355 20.78 4.11 -11.09
CA HIS A 355 22.22 3.81 -11.15
C HIS A 355 22.61 2.78 -12.24
N MET A 356 21.90 2.82 -13.37
CA MET A 356 21.97 1.87 -14.49
C MET A 356 22.33 2.53 -15.83
N ASP A 357 22.68 3.82 -15.82
CA ASP A 357 22.96 4.62 -17.01
C ASP A 357 24.21 4.19 -17.76
N ALA A 358 25.12 3.45 -17.14
CA ALA A 358 26.25 2.83 -17.84
C ALA A 358 25.81 1.69 -18.78
N ILE A 359 24.64 1.10 -18.57
CA ILE A 359 24.14 -0.08 -19.30
C ILE A 359 23.15 0.32 -20.39
N THR A 360 22.19 1.20 -20.06
CA THR A 360 21.02 1.46 -20.91
C THR A 360 20.53 2.92 -20.78
N GLY A 361 19.37 3.22 -21.37
CA GLY A 361 18.69 4.53 -21.31
C GLY A 361 19.10 5.52 -22.41
N SER A 362 20.13 5.22 -23.20
CA SER A 362 20.54 5.99 -24.38
C SER A 362 21.13 5.07 -25.45
N LEU A 363 21.00 5.49 -26.72
CA LEU A 363 21.60 4.81 -27.86
C LEU A 363 23.02 5.34 -28.06
N GLU A 364 23.96 4.73 -27.36
CA GLU A 364 25.39 5.07 -27.42
C GLU A 364 26.21 3.80 -27.69
N VAL A 365 27.31 3.94 -28.43
CA VAL A 365 28.21 2.82 -28.70
C VAL A 365 28.72 2.22 -27.39
N GLY A 366 28.62 0.90 -27.27
CA GLY A 366 29.01 0.14 -26.08
C GLY A 366 27.89 -0.10 -25.07
N LYS A 367 26.75 0.62 -25.16
CA LYS A 367 25.55 0.32 -24.36
C LYS A 367 24.80 -0.89 -24.90
N ARG A 368 23.95 -1.46 -24.05
CA ARG A 368 23.08 -2.57 -24.43
C ARG A 368 22.02 -2.11 -25.42
N ALA A 369 21.72 -2.99 -26.38
CA ALA A 369 20.66 -2.76 -27.36
C ALA A 369 19.28 -3.00 -26.73
N ASP A 370 18.89 -2.05 -25.88
CA ASP A 370 17.56 -1.95 -25.27
C ASP A 370 16.80 -0.84 -26.02
N ILE A 371 15.98 -1.22 -26.99
CA ILE A 371 15.45 -0.32 -28.03
C ILE A 371 13.94 -0.49 -28.17
N ALA A 372 13.22 0.63 -28.28
CA ALA A 372 11.82 0.66 -28.70
C ALA A 372 11.69 1.38 -30.06
N VAL A 373 10.77 0.88 -30.89
CA VAL A 373 10.40 1.51 -32.16
C VAL A 373 8.93 1.91 -32.12
N VAL A 374 8.65 3.19 -32.34
CA VAL A 374 7.31 3.79 -32.19
C VAL A 374 6.80 4.31 -33.54
N ASP A 375 5.58 3.91 -33.90
CA ASP A 375 4.89 4.42 -35.08
C ASP A 375 4.21 5.77 -34.79
N ILE A 376 4.70 6.80 -35.46
CA ILE A 376 4.13 8.15 -35.36
C ILE A 376 3.36 8.54 -36.63
N GLN A 377 3.03 7.58 -37.51
CA GLN A 377 2.23 7.79 -38.71
C GLN A 377 0.73 7.50 -38.50
N THR A 378 0.32 7.33 -37.24
CA THR A 378 -1.06 7.07 -36.85
C THR A 378 -1.94 8.32 -36.99
N LEU A 379 -3.27 8.10 -37.06
CA LEU A 379 -4.25 9.18 -37.22
C LEU A 379 -4.19 10.18 -36.06
N HIS A 380 -4.06 9.71 -34.82
CA HIS A 380 -4.01 10.57 -33.63
C HIS A 380 -2.68 11.29 -33.45
N ASN A 381 -1.62 10.90 -34.17
CA ASN A 381 -0.29 11.51 -34.13
C ASN A 381 0.06 12.32 -35.39
N SER A 382 -0.94 12.63 -36.23
CA SER A 382 -0.79 13.41 -37.47
C SER A 382 -1.59 14.71 -37.42
N PRO A 383 -1.15 15.80 -38.09
CA PRO A 383 0.03 15.95 -38.95
C PRO A 383 1.35 16.14 -38.16
N LYS A 384 2.49 16.10 -38.87
CA LYS A 384 3.83 16.30 -38.31
C LYS A 384 4.35 17.71 -38.62
N PHE A 385 5.02 18.33 -37.65
CA PHE A 385 5.68 19.62 -37.82
C PHE A 385 7.20 19.47 -37.66
N SER A 386 7.98 20.21 -38.44
CA SER A 386 9.45 20.14 -38.45
C SER A 386 10.14 21.50 -38.23
N ARG A 387 9.37 22.56 -37.94
CA ARG A 387 9.91 23.90 -37.67
C ARG A 387 10.73 23.93 -36.38
N ASP A 388 10.25 23.21 -35.37
CA ASP A 388 10.87 23.11 -34.05
C ASP A 388 11.64 21.79 -33.98
N GLU A 389 12.90 21.84 -33.57
CA GLU A 389 13.75 20.66 -33.40
C GLU A 389 13.19 19.71 -32.34
N ASP A 390 12.43 20.23 -31.37
CA ASP A 390 11.84 19.44 -30.30
C ASP A 390 10.44 18.89 -30.65
N ALA A 391 9.93 19.16 -31.86
CA ALA A 391 8.59 18.73 -32.28
C ALA A 391 8.39 17.21 -32.16
N ILE A 392 9.44 16.42 -32.40
CA ILE A 392 9.39 14.96 -32.29
C ILE A 392 9.12 14.49 -30.85
N TYR A 393 9.70 15.16 -29.85
CA TYR A 393 9.43 14.85 -28.45
C TYR A 393 7.99 15.18 -28.09
N SER A 394 7.45 16.28 -28.61
CA SER A 394 6.03 16.63 -28.44
C SER A 394 5.10 15.54 -28.98
N GLN A 395 5.42 14.96 -30.15
CA GLN A 395 4.64 13.85 -30.72
C GLN A 395 4.66 12.61 -29.84
N LEU A 396 5.81 12.28 -29.25
CA LEU A 396 5.95 11.11 -28.37
C LEU A 396 5.26 11.31 -27.02
N VAL A 397 5.41 12.48 -26.40
CA VAL A 397 4.91 12.70 -25.03
C VAL A 397 3.45 13.11 -24.99
N TYR A 398 2.97 13.92 -25.94
CA TYR A 398 1.63 14.50 -25.85
C TYR A 398 0.60 13.84 -26.79
N ALA A 399 1.03 13.02 -27.74
CA ALA A 399 0.15 12.40 -28.73
C ALA A 399 0.28 10.88 -28.84
N ALA A 400 1.50 10.32 -28.76
CA ALA A 400 1.71 8.89 -28.88
C ALA A 400 1.07 8.09 -27.74
N LYS A 401 0.84 6.81 -28.01
CA LYS A 401 0.24 5.83 -27.09
C LYS A 401 1.09 4.57 -27.05
N SER A 402 0.95 3.74 -26.02
CA SER A 402 1.55 2.39 -25.99
C SER A 402 1.14 1.54 -27.20
N THR A 403 -0.05 1.76 -27.76
CA THR A 403 -0.51 1.07 -28.98
C THR A 403 0.31 1.38 -30.23
N ASP A 404 1.12 2.44 -30.19
CA ASP A 404 1.96 2.88 -31.29
C ASP A 404 3.34 2.19 -31.28
N VAL A 405 3.71 1.50 -30.20
CA VAL A 405 4.97 0.75 -30.13
C VAL A 405 4.89 -0.48 -31.04
N LEU A 406 5.83 -0.62 -31.97
CA LEU A 406 5.86 -1.71 -32.95
C LEU A 406 6.85 -2.81 -32.58
N HIS A 407 8.06 -2.42 -32.17
CA HIS A 407 9.15 -3.33 -31.89
C HIS A 407 9.79 -2.99 -30.56
N VAL A 408 10.16 -4.03 -29.81
CA VAL A 408 10.92 -3.91 -28.57
C VAL A 408 12.04 -4.94 -28.57
N MET A 409 13.24 -4.46 -28.29
CA MET A 409 14.46 -5.24 -28.16
C MET A 409 15.05 -5.01 -26.78
N VAL A 410 15.51 -6.08 -26.13
CA VAL A 410 16.28 -6.00 -24.88
C VAL A 410 17.54 -6.81 -25.09
N ASN A 411 18.69 -6.22 -24.72
CA ASN A 411 19.98 -6.88 -24.77
C ASN A 411 20.28 -7.54 -26.15
N GLY A 412 19.88 -6.88 -27.24
CA GLY A 412 20.08 -7.36 -28.61
C GLY A 412 19.07 -8.43 -29.10
N VAL A 413 18.10 -8.82 -28.26
CA VAL A 413 17.10 -9.84 -28.54
C VAL A 413 15.72 -9.20 -28.73
N TRP A 414 15.02 -9.56 -29.80
CA TRP A 414 13.65 -9.11 -30.03
C TRP A 414 12.70 -9.77 -29.04
N LEU A 415 11.97 -8.96 -28.25
CA LEU A 415 10.89 -9.44 -27.38
C LEU A 415 9.52 -9.20 -28.02
N MET A 416 9.41 -8.18 -28.88
CA MET A 416 8.22 -7.90 -29.66
C MET A 416 8.59 -7.43 -31.07
N ARG A 417 7.87 -7.92 -32.09
CA ARG A 417 7.96 -7.38 -33.45
C ARG A 417 6.57 -7.20 -34.05
N ASN A 418 6.32 -6.06 -34.69
CA ASN A 418 5.02 -5.71 -35.27
C ASN A 418 3.87 -5.97 -34.28
N ARG A 419 4.06 -5.57 -33.01
CA ARG A 419 3.11 -5.78 -31.90
C ARG A 419 2.84 -7.24 -31.50
N GLN A 420 3.58 -8.20 -32.04
CA GLN A 420 3.54 -9.61 -31.66
C GLN A 420 4.63 -9.91 -30.63
N LEU A 421 4.25 -10.34 -29.43
CA LEU A 421 5.17 -10.83 -28.41
C LEU A 421 5.82 -12.13 -28.89
N LEU A 422 7.12 -12.29 -28.61
CA LEU A 422 7.92 -13.42 -29.10
C LEU A 422 8.29 -14.42 -28.00
N THR A 423 8.13 -14.05 -26.73
CA THR A 423 8.62 -14.83 -25.58
C THR A 423 7.51 -15.27 -24.63
N LEU A 424 6.25 -14.86 -24.85
CA LEU A 424 5.13 -15.10 -23.93
C LEU A 424 3.87 -15.56 -24.68
N ASP A 425 3.15 -16.52 -24.08
CA ASP A 425 1.79 -16.91 -24.48
C ASP A 425 0.78 -16.13 -23.62
N GLU A 426 0.34 -14.99 -24.14
CA GLU A 426 -0.60 -14.09 -23.46
C GLU A 426 -1.92 -14.80 -23.12
N ALA A 427 -2.44 -15.65 -24.01
CA ALA A 427 -3.71 -16.32 -23.81
C ALA A 427 -3.65 -17.31 -22.63
N SER A 428 -2.55 -18.06 -22.53
CA SER A 428 -2.32 -18.98 -21.41
C SER A 428 -2.19 -18.23 -20.08
N LEU A 429 -1.39 -17.16 -20.06
CA LEU A 429 -1.17 -16.36 -18.84
C LEU A 429 -2.48 -15.74 -18.34
N LEU A 430 -3.30 -15.19 -19.24
CA LEU A 430 -4.59 -14.59 -18.87
C LEU A 430 -5.60 -15.64 -18.40
N ALA A 431 -5.61 -16.84 -18.99
CA ALA A 431 -6.50 -17.91 -18.52
C ALA A 431 -6.19 -18.30 -17.08
N GLU A 432 -4.91 -18.43 -16.75
CA GLU A 432 -4.44 -18.76 -15.40
C GLU A 432 -4.69 -17.62 -14.40
N ALA A 433 -4.39 -16.39 -14.79
CA ALA A 433 -4.66 -15.20 -13.96
C ALA A 433 -6.14 -15.05 -13.62
N ASN A 434 -7.03 -15.28 -14.59
CA ASN A 434 -8.47 -15.21 -14.37
C ASN A 434 -8.98 -16.29 -13.40
N ALA A 435 -8.38 -17.49 -13.44
CA ALA A 435 -8.70 -18.54 -12.48
C ALA A 435 -8.31 -18.13 -11.05
N LEU A 436 -7.10 -17.59 -10.89
CA LEU A 436 -6.62 -17.10 -9.61
C LEU A 436 -7.42 -15.89 -9.10
N ALA A 437 -7.79 -14.95 -9.97
CA ALA A 437 -8.65 -13.82 -9.63
C ALA A 437 -10.00 -14.30 -9.07
N HIS A 438 -10.58 -15.37 -9.63
CA HIS A 438 -11.80 -15.96 -9.10
C HIS A 438 -11.63 -16.53 -7.68
N GLU A 439 -10.47 -17.13 -7.36
CA GLU A 439 -10.17 -17.61 -6.01
C GLU A 439 -10.03 -16.45 -5.01
N ILE A 440 -9.36 -15.37 -5.42
CA ILE A 440 -9.21 -14.15 -4.62
C ILE A 440 -10.58 -13.50 -4.36
N ASP A 441 -11.44 -13.43 -5.39
CA ASP A 441 -12.81 -12.94 -5.25
C ASP A 441 -13.61 -13.74 -4.22
N GLN A 442 -13.56 -15.08 -4.31
CA GLN A 442 -14.25 -15.95 -3.34
C GLN A 442 -13.74 -15.72 -1.91
N PHE A 443 -12.43 -15.57 -1.75
CA PHE A 443 -11.81 -15.25 -0.46
C PHE A 443 -12.31 -13.91 0.09
N LEU A 444 -12.30 -12.86 -0.72
CA LEU A 444 -12.75 -11.53 -0.28
C LEU A 444 -14.25 -11.48 -0.02
N ILE A 445 -15.09 -12.11 -0.86
CA ILE A 445 -16.55 -12.19 -0.63
C ILE A 445 -16.84 -12.90 0.70
N ALA A 446 -16.17 -14.02 0.98
CA ALA A 446 -16.33 -14.75 2.23
C ALA A 446 -15.81 -13.95 3.45
N ARG A 447 -14.77 -13.14 3.25
CA ARG A 447 -14.20 -12.27 4.28
C ARG A 447 -15.09 -11.06 4.56
N GLU A 448 -15.59 -10.40 3.52
CA GLU A 448 -16.40 -9.19 3.63
C GLU A 448 -17.81 -9.46 4.13
N GLY A 449 -18.40 -10.59 3.73
CA GLY A 449 -19.71 -11.03 4.20
C GLY A 449 -19.74 -11.42 5.69
N ASN A 450 -18.59 -11.47 6.37
CA ASN A 450 -18.50 -11.87 7.77
C ASN A 450 -17.67 -10.88 8.61
N LEU A 451 -18.33 -10.12 9.48
CA LEU A 451 -17.71 -9.13 10.35
C LEU A 451 -16.65 -9.70 11.30
N LEU A 452 -16.81 -10.96 11.73
CA LEU A 452 -15.80 -11.63 12.54
C LEU A 452 -14.52 -11.87 11.72
N ASN A 453 -14.65 -12.27 10.45
CA ASN A 453 -13.51 -12.44 9.55
C ASN A 453 -12.80 -11.10 9.29
N LYS A 454 -13.57 -10.00 9.07
CA LYS A 454 -13.02 -8.64 8.98
C LYS A 454 -12.22 -8.26 10.24
N LEU A 455 -12.70 -8.59 11.43
CA LEU A 455 -11.99 -8.32 12.69
C LEU A 455 -10.75 -9.18 12.90
N ILE A 456 -10.81 -10.46 12.53
CA ILE A 456 -9.66 -11.37 12.61
C ILE A 456 -8.51 -10.82 11.75
N ALA A 457 -8.81 -10.34 10.55
CA ALA A 457 -7.81 -9.84 9.60
C ALA A 457 -7.02 -8.62 10.10
N ILE A 458 -7.61 -7.76 10.94
CA ILE A 458 -7.00 -6.47 11.33
C ILE A 458 -6.43 -6.41 12.75
N GLY A 459 -6.63 -7.44 13.58
CA GLY A 459 -6.29 -7.28 15.01
C GLY A 459 -6.09 -8.51 15.87
N GLY A 460 -6.29 -9.73 15.36
CA GLY A 460 -6.26 -10.93 16.20
C GLY A 460 -7.43 -10.93 17.20
N VAL A 461 -8.30 -11.94 17.13
CA VAL A 461 -9.54 -11.94 17.90
C VAL A 461 -9.46 -12.91 19.05
N GLU A 462 -9.76 -12.44 20.25
CA GLU A 462 -10.00 -13.30 21.41
C GLU A 462 -11.50 -13.49 21.62
N ARG A 463 -11.91 -14.74 21.81
CA ARG A 463 -13.30 -15.07 22.13
C ARG A 463 -13.56 -14.79 23.61
N ALA A 464 -14.57 -13.97 23.90
CA ALA A 464 -15.09 -13.78 25.25
C ALA A 464 -16.18 -14.83 25.58
N GLU A 465 -16.56 -14.92 26.85
CA GLU A 465 -17.50 -15.92 27.36
C GLU A 465 -18.87 -15.92 26.66
N SER A 466 -19.50 -17.09 26.53
CA SER A 466 -20.68 -17.31 25.67
C SER A 466 -22.03 -16.80 26.23
N PHE A 467 -22.13 -16.56 27.54
CA PHE A 467 -23.35 -16.09 28.19
C PHE A 467 -23.08 -14.79 28.93
N GLU A 468 -23.91 -13.80 28.70
CA GLU A 468 -23.91 -12.54 29.45
C GLU A 468 -25.21 -12.43 30.24
N ILE A 469 -25.08 -12.30 31.56
CA ILE A 469 -26.17 -12.02 32.48
C ILE A 469 -26.15 -10.53 32.74
N GLN A 470 -27.22 -9.84 32.37
CA GLN A 470 -27.33 -8.41 32.64
C GLN A 470 -28.71 -8.05 33.17
N VAL A 471 -28.73 -7.14 34.14
CA VAL A 471 -29.93 -6.38 34.49
C VAL A 471 -29.59 -4.91 34.42
N LYS A 472 -30.46 -4.15 33.76
CA LYS A 472 -30.36 -2.71 33.65
C LYS A 472 -31.64 -2.07 34.17
N ALA A 473 -31.49 -0.96 34.87
CA ALA A 473 -32.59 -0.13 35.31
C ALA A 473 -32.28 1.34 35.06
N HIS A 474 -33.32 2.13 34.82
CA HIS A 474 -33.24 3.56 34.59
C HIS A 474 -33.91 4.30 35.73
N LEU A 475 -33.14 5.12 36.43
CA LEU A 475 -33.60 6.01 37.48
C LEU A 475 -33.89 7.36 36.84
N PRO A 476 -35.13 7.88 36.88
CA PRO A 476 -35.49 9.13 36.21
C PRO A 476 -34.74 10.36 36.72
N GLN A 477 -34.25 10.31 37.96
CA GLN A 477 -33.46 11.38 38.56
C GLN A 477 -32.00 10.93 38.73
N PRO A 478 -31.02 11.84 38.50
CA PRO A 478 -29.62 11.56 38.77
C PRO A 478 -29.38 11.15 40.22
N VAL A 479 -28.49 10.17 40.44
CA VAL A 479 -28.10 9.72 41.78
C VAL A 479 -26.60 9.88 42.00
N ASP A 480 -26.21 10.21 43.24
CA ASP A 480 -24.80 10.10 43.65
C ASP A 480 -24.41 8.62 43.67
N ALA A 481 -23.48 8.23 42.80
CA ALA A 481 -23.15 6.83 42.58
C ALA A 481 -22.65 6.15 43.86
N HIS A 482 -21.88 6.85 44.71
CA HIS A 482 -21.35 6.31 45.96
C HIS A 482 -22.43 6.06 47.00
N SER A 483 -23.32 7.03 47.20
CA SER A 483 -24.44 6.93 48.14
C SER A 483 -25.43 5.85 47.71
N PHE A 484 -25.68 5.75 46.40
CA PHE A 484 -26.60 4.75 45.84
C PHE A 484 -26.10 3.31 46.06
N VAL A 485 -24.81 3.05 45.86
CA VAL A 485 -24.26 1.69 46.02
C VAL A 485 -23.92 1.34 47.48
N ALA A 486 -23.99 2.30 48.41
CA ALA A 486 -23.61 2.10 49.81
C ALA A 486 -24.28 0.88 50.49
N PRO A 487 -25.58 0.55 50.25
CA PRO A 487 -26.19 -0.66 50.81
C PRO A 487 -25.46 -1.96 50.41
N LEU A 488 -24.98 -2.05 49.17
CA LEU A 488 -24.18 -3.20 48.71
C LEU A 488 -22.77 -3.18 49.30
N LEU A 489 -22.16 -2.00 49.40
CA LEU A 489 -20.79 -1.88 49.92
C LEU A 489 -20.69 -2.18 51.42
N ASN A 490 -21.80 -2.01 52.15
CA ASN A 490 -21.90 -2.29 53.59
C ASN A 490 -22.41 -3.71 53.90
N ASP A 491 -22.79 -4.50 52.89
CA ASP A 491 -23.21 -5.88 53.08
C ASP A 491 -21.98 -6.79 53.28
N GLU A 492 -21.90 -7.47 54.42
CA GLU A 492 -20.76 -8.34 54.78
C GLU A 492 -20.51 -9.48 53.77
N ARG A 493 -21.50 -9.81 52.93
CA ARG A 493 -21.39 -10.85 51.89
C ARG A 493 -20.78 -10.33 50.58
N VAL A 494 -20.59 -9.03 50.44
CA VAL A 494 -20.07 -8.37 49.23
C VAL A 494 -18.64 -7.91 49.47
N GLN A 495 -17.72 -8.34 48.62
CA GLN A 495 -16.34 -7.87 48.63
C GLN A 495 -16.06 -7.01 47.39
N VAL A 496 -15.55 -5.79 47.60
CA VAL A 496 -15.09 -4.94 46.49
C VAL A 496 -13.69 -5.36 46.06
N VAL A 497 -13.56 -5.85 44.84
CA VAL A 497 -12.28 -6.24 44.25
C VAL A 497 -11.55 -5.02 43.68
N ARG A 498 -12.28 -4.18 42.94
CA ARG A 498 -11.73 -3.01 42.25
C ARG A 498 -12.82 -1.98 41.99
N LYS A 499 -12.44 -0.70 41.99
CA LYS A 499 -13.26 0.40 41.49
C LYS A 499 -12.62 1.02 40.26
N SER A 500 -13.42 1.55 39.35
CA SER A 500 -12.93 2.27 38.19
C SER A 500 -13.92 3.34 37.78
N TYR A 501 -13.40 4.46 37.28
CA TYR A 501 -14.19 5.58 36.82
C TYR A 501 -13.78 5.91 35.38
N TYR A 502 -14.73 5.95 34.47
CA TYR A 502 -14.47 6.14 33.06
C TYR A 502 -15.38 7.20 32.44
N ARG A 503 -14.82 7.97 31.51
CA ARG A 503 -15.61 8.56 30.43
C ARG A 503 -15.49 7.66 29.21
N GLN A 504 -16.61 7.16 28.72
CA GLN A 504 -16.67 6.17 27.64
C GLN A 504 -17.29 6.79 26.40
N TYR A 505 -16.62 6.63 25.27
CA TYR A 505 -17.11 6.99 23.94
C TYR A 505 -17.28 5.72 23.12
N ASP A 506 -18.52 5.32 22.89
CA ASP A 506 -18.86 4.14 22.09
C ASP A 506 -19.39 4.59 20.72
N THR A 507 -18.77 4.11 19.64
CA THR A 507 -19.32 4.19 18.27
C THR A 507 -19.73 2.79 17.83
N TYR A 508 -21.02 2.61 17.60
CA TYR A 508 -21.60 1.35 17.15
C TYR A 508 -21.79 1.37 15.64
N PHE A 509 -21.30 0.32 14.97
CA PHE A 509 -21.46 0.04 13.55
C PHE A 509 -22.53 -1.04 13.36
N THR A 510 -23.61 -0.72 12.66
CA THR A 510 -24.68 -1.66 12.31
C THR A 510 -24.75 -1.90 10.81
N PHE A 511 -25.25 -3.07 10.41
CA PHE A 511 -25.22 -3.57 9.04
C PHE A 511 -26.63 -4.01 8.61
N HIS A 512 -26.92 -4.03 7.30
CA HIS A 512 -28.25 -4.30 6.75
C HIS A 512 -28.85 -5.63 7.19
N ASP A 513 -28.00 -6.64 7.32
CA ASP A 513 -28.40 -7.97 7.76
C ASP A 513 -28.19 -8.09 9.27
N GLU A 514 -29.30 -8.07 10.02
CA GLU A 514 -29.30 -8.20 11.48
C GLU A 514 -28.64 -9.51 11.95
N THR A 515 -28.52 -10.53 11.08
CA THR A 515 -27.83 -11.78 11.39
C THR A 515 -26.30 -11.65 11.38
N GLN A 516 -25.76 -10.57 10.83
CA GLN A 516 -24.32 -10.31 10.87
C GLN A 516 -23.86 -9.89 12.27
N GLY A 517 -24.75 -9.40 13.13
CA GLY A 517 -24.40 -8.82 14.42
C GLY A 517 -23.94 -7.36 14.28
N ARG A 518 -23.10 -6.90 15.22
CA ARG A 518 -22.61 -5.50 15.21
C ARG A 518 -21.20 -5.37 15.74
N VAL A 519 -20.50 -4.32 15.33
CA VAL A 519 -19.17 -3.96 15.84
C VAL A 519 -19.28 -2.68 16.65
N ARG A 520 -18.56 -2.61 17.78
CA ARG A 520 -18.44 -1.39 18.58
C ARG A 520 -16.98 -1.00 18.72
N TYR A 521 -16.63 0.20 18.30
CA TYR A 521 -15.40 0.88 18.71
C TYR A 521 -15.67 1.58 20.04
N ARG A 522 -14.79 1.37 21.03
CA ARG A 522 -14.88 2.00 22.34
C ARG A 522 -13.56 2.68 22.68
N GLU A 523 -13.65 3.92 23.12
CA GLU A 523 -12.58 4.66 23.79
C GLU A 523 -12.96 4.85 25.27
N ASP A 524 -12.09 4.38 26.16
CA ASP A 524 -12.23 4.45 27.61
C ASP A 524 -11.18 5.40 28.19
N ASP A 525 -11.61 6.59 28.61
CA ASP A 525 -10.79 7.52 29.37
C ASP A 525 -10.88 7.15 30.86
N ALA A 526 -9.83 6.57 31.42
CA ALA A 526 -9.76 6.27 32.85
C ALA A 526 -9.53 7.57 33.64
N LEU A 527 -10.42 7.88 34.57
CA LEU A 527 -10.40 9.13 35.32
C LEU A 527 -9.84 8.93 36.74
N ASN A 528 -9.04 9.89 37.23
CA ASN A 528 -8.66 9.96 38.65
C ASN A 528 -9.78 10.58 39.52
N ALA A 529 -9.51 10.78 40.81
CA ALA A 529 -10.48 11.36 41.74
C ALA A 529 -10.80 12.83 41.43
N GLU A 530 -9.87 13.52 40.77
CA GLU A 530 -9.97 14.91 40.33
C GLU A 530 -10.69 15.06 38.98
N GLY A 531 -11.03 13.95 38.32
CA GLY A 531 -11.73 13.92 37.03
C GLY A 531 -10.81 14.08 35.81
N GLU A 532 -9.50 13.97 35.98
CA GLU A 532 -8.49 14.06 34.93
C GLU A 532 -8.24 12.69 34.29
N VAL A 533 -7.93 12.68 32.99
CA VAL A 533 -7.64 11.45 32.24
C VAL A 533 -6.24 10.93 32.58
N THR A 534 -6.18 9.71 33.10
CA THR A 534 -4.94 9.02 33.49
C THR A 534 -4.41 8.10 32.40
N HIS A 535 -5.30 7.45 31.65
CA HIS A 535 -4.96 6.59 30.53
C HIS A 535 -6.17 6.42 29.62
N VAL A 536 -5.91 6.32 28.31
CA VAL A 536 -6.93 6.08 27.28
C VAL A 536 -6.76 4.68 26.73
N ARG A 537 -7.85 3.91 26.70
CA ARG A 537 -7.86 2.57 26.10
C ARG A 537 -8.89 2.47 24.99
N THR A 538 -8.46 2.02 23.82
CA THR A 538 -9.33 1.76 22.67
C THR A 538 -9.52 0.26 22.45
N ARG A 539 -10.75 -0.17 22.08
CA ARG A 539 -11.04 -1.58 21.75
C ARG A 539 -12.18 -1.72 20.75
N LEU A 540 -12.10 -2.77 19.92
CA LEU A 540 -13.21 -3.26 19.12
C LEU A 540 -13.94 -4.36 19.88
N THR A 541 -15.25 -4.43 19.72
CA THR A 541 -16.05 -5.55 20.23
C THR A 541 -17.08 -5.93 19.19
N TYR A 542 -16.95 -7.13 18.65
CA TYR A 542 -18.01 -7.74 17.84
C TYR A 542 -18.97 -8.50 18.73
N THR A 543 -20.26 -8.32 18.46
CA THR A 543 -21.35 -8.96 19.18
C THR A 543 -22.21 -9.69 18.15
N SER A 544 -22.29 -11.02 18.26
CA SER A 544 -23.20 -11.80 17.42
C SER A 544 -24.67 -11.43 17.70
N PRO A 545 -25.61 -11.75 16.80
CA PRO A 545 -27.04 -11.61 17.09
C PRO A 545 -27.40 -12.33 18.39
N ALA A 546 -28.27 -11.72 19.19
CA ALA A 546 -28.68 -12.28 20.47
C ALA A 546 -29.76 -13.35 20.28
N LYS A 547 -29.67 -14.45 21.04
CA LYS A 547 -30.81 -15.31 21.35
C LYS A 547 -31.23 -15.02 22.78
N GLU A 548 -32.29 -14.25 22.94
CA GLU A 548 -32.78 -13.86 24.26
C GLU A 548 -33.60 -14.98 24.89
N ARG A 549 -33.39 -15.20 26.19
CA ARG A 549 -34.30 -15.97 27.04
C ARG A 549 -34.52 -15.20 28.33
N GLU A 550 -35.77 -14.93 28.65
CA GLU A 550 -36.14 -14.33 29.92
C GLU A 550 -36.17 -15.40 31.01
N PHE A 551 -35.51 -15.10 32.12
CA PHE A 551 -35.66 -15.84 33.37
C PHE A 551 -36.22 -14.87 34.39
N ASP A 552 -37.09 -15.36 35.29
CA ASP A 552 -38.02 -14.67 36.20
C ASP A 552 -37.66 -13.26 36.70
N ARG A 553 -36.39 -12.82 36.71
CA ARG A 553 -35.93 -11.50 37.18
C ARG A 553 -34.67 -10.93 36.49
N ALA A 554 -34.11 -11.57 35.45
CA ALA A 554 -32.92 -11.11 34.73
C ALA A 554 -32.91 -11.52 33.24
N VAL A 555 -32.31 -10.69 32.39
CA VAL A 555 -32.15 -11.01 30.97
C VAL A 555 -30.91 -11.89 30.78
N LEU A 556 -31.12 -13.13 30.32
CA LEU A 556 -30.03 -13.99 29.89
C LEU A 556 -29.81 -13.81 28.38
N LEU A 557 -28.71 -13.18 28.03
CA LEU A 557 -28.30 -13.05 26.63
C LEU A 557 -27.33 -14.17 26.27
N SER A 558 -27.75 -15.04 25.35
CA SER A 558 -26.84 -15.94 24.65
C SER A 558 -26.34 -15.23 23.39
N ARG A 559 -25.10 -14.75 23.44
CA ARG A 559 -24.41 -14.10 22.32
C ARG A 559 -22.92 -14.28 22.44
N SER A 560 -22.24 -14.58 21.34
CA SER A 560 -20.79 -14.62 21.33
C SER A 560 -20.25 -13.19 21.19
N GLN A 561 -19.35 -12.82 22.09
CA GLN A 561 -18.60 -11.57 21.99
C GLN A 561 -17.15 -11.88 21.65
N PHE A 562 -16.59 -11.04 20.79
CA PHE A 562 -15.23 -11.14 20.33
C PHE A 562 -14.56 -9.79 20.50
N ILE A 563 -13.38 -9.77 21.12
CA ILE A 563 -12.66 -8.55 21.43
C ILE A 563 -11.38 -8.51 20.59
N ALA A 564 -11.12 -7.35 19.99
CA ALA A 564 -9.88 -7.07 19.30
C ALA A 564 -9.33 -5.70 19.75
N PRO A 565 -8.01 -5.51 19.80
CA PRO A 565 -7.42 -4.20 20.05
C PRO A 565 -7.80 -3.22 18.93
N ALA A 566 -8.11 -1.97 19.28
CA ALA A 566 -8.38 -0.92 18.31
C ALA A 566 -7.12 -0.08 18.09
N THR A 567 -6.19 -0.59 17.29
CA THR A 567 -4.86 0.01 17.06
C THR A 567 -4.87 1.13 16.01
N ARG A 568 -6.03 1.44 15.41
CA ARG A 568 -6.19 2.46 14.37
C ARG A 568 -7.19 3.54 14.80
N PRO A 569 -7.15 4.75 14.22
CA PRO A 569 -8.14 5.80 14.54
C PRO A 569 -9.56 5.40 14.11
N LEU A 570 -10.57 5.98 14.76
CA LEU A 570 -11.99 5.70 14.44
C LEU A 570 -12.32 5.87 12.94
N ARG A 571 -11.73 6.86 12.25
CA ARG A 571 -11.92 7.07 10.81
C ARG A 571 -11.61 5.82 9.97
N PHE A 572 -10.58 5.06 10.35
CA PHE A 572 -10.15 3.87 9.63
C PHE A 572 -11.25 2.81 9.69
N TYR A 573 -11.82 2.61 10.88
CA TYR A 573 -12.88 1.63 11.09
C TYR A 573 -14.18 2.01 10.39
N ARG A 574 -14.50 3.31 10.28
CA ARG A 574 -15.64 3.80 9.48
C ARG A 574 -15.51 3.37 8.01
N GLU A 575 -14.35 3.64 7.41
CA GLU A 575 -14.06 3.32 6.01
C GLU A 575 -13.92 1.81 5.75
N TYR A 576 -13.35 1.06 6.71
CA TYR A 576 -13.13 -0.38 6.59
C TYR A 576 -14.40 -1.22 6.77
N PHE A 577 -15.22 -0.89 7.79
CA PHE A 577 -16.45 -1.63 8.02
C PHE A 577 -17.55 -1.25 7.04
N ARG A 578 -17.58 0.00 6.56
CA ARG A 578 -18.65 0.52 5.68
C ARG A 578 -20.04 0.23 6.25
N ALA A 579 -20.23 0.58 7.52
CA ALA A 579 -21.47 0.34 8.24
C ALA A 579 -22.65 1.09 7.59
N ASN A 580 -23.85 0.52 7.74
CA ASN A 580 -25.07 1.13 7.22
C ASN A 580 -25.58 2.29 8.07
N ALA A 581 -25.40 2.17 9.38
CA ALA A 581 -25.64 3.25 10.31
C ALA A 581 -24.58 3.25 11.41
N GLU A 582 -24.33 4.44 11.94
CA GLU A 582 -23.47 4.66 13.08
C GLU A 582 -24.28 5.28 14.21
N TYR A 583 -24.10 4.76 15.42
CA TYR A 583 -24.73 5.31 16.62
C TYR A 583 -23.68 5.58 17.68
N GLU A 584 -23.68 6.81 18.20
CA GLU A 584 -22.74 7.24 19.23
C GLU A 584 -23.41 7.20 20.60
N VAL A 585 -22.73 6.58 21.57
CA VAL A 585 -23.14 6.55 22.97
C VAL A 585 -21.98 7.05 23.82
N HIS A 586 -22.13 8.23 24.40
CA HIS A 586 -21.16 8.81 25.32
C HIS A 586 -21.71 8.72 26.73
N LYS A 587 -20.91 8.22 27.68
CA LYS A 587 -21.35 8.08 29.05
C LYS A 587 -20.24 8.24 30.07
N ILE A 588 -20.63 8.68 31.27
CA ILE A 588 -19.81 8.63 32.46
C ILE A 588 -20.17 7.35 33.21
N ARG A 589 -19.16 6.54 33.57
CA ARG A 589 -19.36 5.24 34.22
C ARG A 589 -18.56 5.14 35.51
N HIS A 590 -19.26 4.94 36.62
CA HIS A 590 -18.67 4.41 37.84
C HIS A 590 -18.86 2.90 37.89
N ARG A 591 -17.75 2.15 38.00
CA ARG A 591 -17.77 0.70 38.01
C ARG A 591 -17.19 0.13 39.29
N TRP A 592 -17.89 -0.83 39.87
CA TRP A 592 -17.43 -1.68 40.96
C TRP A 592 -17.35 -3.14 40.50
N HIS A 593 -16.21 -3.77 40.77
CA HIS A 593 -16.03 -5.21 40.64
C HIS A 593 -16.35 -5.81 42.01
N LEU A 594 -17.45 -6.54 42.10
CA LEU A 594 -18.00 -7.07 43.34
C LEU A 594 -17.89 -8.59 43.32
N LEU A 595 -17.27 -9.19 44.33
CA LEU A 595 -17.37 -10.61 44.58
C LEU A 595 -18.53 -10.84 45.55
N TYR A 596 -19.56 -11.55 45.10
CA TYR A 596 -20.72 -11.89 45.92
C TYR A 596 -20.94 -13.39 45.88
N LYS A 597 -20.90 -14.04 47.05
CA LYS A 597 -20.97 -15.52 47.17
C LYS A 597 -20.00 -16.26 46.23
N GLY A 598 -18.80 -15.73 46.06
CA GLY A 598 -17.76 -16.32 45.20
C GLY A 598 -17.92 -16.05 43.69
N VAL A 599 -18.92 -15.28 43.28
CA VAL A 599 -19.15 -14.89 41.88
C VAL A 599 -18.79 -13.43 41.66
N LEU A 600 -18.04 -13.14 40.60
CA LEU A 600 -17.66 -11.79 40.21
C LEU A 600 -18.80 -11.11 39.41
N PHE A 601 -19.23 -9.95 39.87
CA PHE A 601 -20.18 -9.06 39.20
C PHE A 601 -19.55 -7.70 38.92
N TYR A 602 -20.01 -7.06 37.85
CA TYR A 602 -19.69 -5.69 37.48
C TYR A 602 -20.93 -4.84 37.69
N LEU A 603 -20.92 -3.99 38.71
CA LEU A 603 -21.95 -2.99 38.96
C LEU A 603 -21.51 -1.68 38.30
N ASN A 604 -22.29 -1.18 37.35
CA ASN A 604 -22.07 0.08 36.64
C ASN A 604 -23.17 1.06 37.02
N ILE A 605 -22.78 2.29 37.36
CA ILE A 605 -23.67 3.45 37.48
C ILE A 605 -23.27 4.39 36.35
N ASP A 606 -24.17 4.55 35.38
CA ASP A 606 -23.92 5.22 34.11
C ASP A 606 -24.81 6.46 33.95
N GLU A 607 -24.20 7.57 33.54
CA GLU A 607 -24.89 8.75 33.07
C GLU A 607 -24.65 8.89 31.57
N LEU A 608 -25.73 8.86 30.77
CA LEU A 608 -25.64 9.05 29.32
C LEU A 608 -25.52 10.53 28.98
N ILE A 609 -24.38 10.92 28.42
CA ILE A 609 -24.14 12.25 27.87
C ILE A 609 -24.75 12.36 26.46
N LEU A 610 -24.62 11.29 25.67
CA LEU A 610 -25.17 11.17 24.32
C LEU A 610 -25.68 9.73 24.15
N PRO A 611 -26.93 9.51 23.71
CA PRO A 611 -28.02 10.49 23.63
C PRO A 611 -28.41 11.03 25.02
N GLN A 612 -28.99 12.23 25.07
CA GLN A 612 -29.47 12.82 26.32
C GLN A 612 -30.83 12.22 26.73
N VAL A 613 -30.80 11.11 27.47
CA VAL A 613 -32.00 10.42 27.97
C VAL A 613 -32.42 10.95 29.36
N GLY A 614 -31.51 11.62 30.08
CA GLY A 614 -31.71 12.07 31.45
C GLY A 614 -31.67 10.94 32.48
N GLY A 615 -31.49 11.28 33.77
CA GLY A 615 -31.44 10.29 34.86
C GLY A 615 -30.14 9.47 34.91
N THR A 616 -30.15 8.36 35.65
CA THR A 616 -29.00 7.47 35.83
C THR A 616 -29.38 6.03 35.51
N PHE A 617 -28.49 5.31 34.83
CA PHE A 617 -28.65 3.89 34.56
C PHE A 617 -27.84 3.06 35.55
N VAL A 618 -28.47 2.04 36.10
CA VAL A 618 -27.83 1.05 36.98
C VAL A 618 -27.77 -0.26 36.22
N GLU A 619 -26.58 -0.82 36.06
CA GLU A 619 -26.36 -2.05 35.31
C GLU A 619 -25.52 -3.03 36.12
N ILE A 620 -26.07 -4.20 36.44
CA ILE A 620 -25.33 -5.32 37.04
C ILE A 620 -25.07 -6.36 35.97
N LYS A 621 -23.79 -6.73 35.80
CA LYS A 621 -23.33 -7.66 34.77
C LYS A 621 -22.47 -8.78 35.33
N SER A 622 -22.61 -9.96 34.74
CA SER A 622 -21.63 -11.04 34.85
C SER A 622 -21.60 -11.83 33.54
N GLN A 623 -20.48 -12.51 33.28
CA GLN A 623 -20.31 -13.37 32.12
C GLN A 623 -19.98 -14.81 32.58
N THR A 624 -20.22 -15.81 31.73
CA THR A 624 -19.81 -17.21 31.94
C THR A 624 -19.86 -18.04 30.66
N TRP A 625 -19.13 -19.16 30.62
CA TRP A 625 -19.21 -20.16 29.54
C TRP A 625 -20.34 -21.17 29.70
N SER A 626 -20.93 -21.29 30.90
CA SER A 626 -21.90 -22.34 31.23
C SER A 626 -23.31 -21.79 31.41
N MET A 627 -24.28 -22.39 30.71
CA MET A 627 -25.71 -22.02 30.86
C MET A 627 -26.22 -22.23 32.29
N ARG A 628 -25.86 -23.34 32.93
CA ARG A 628 -26.25 -23.64 34.31
C ARG A 628 -25.66 -22.63 35.30
N ASP A 629 -24.42 -22.21 35.06
CA ASP A 629 -23.80 -21.15 35.85
C ASP A 629 -24.50 -19.82 35.59
N ALA A 630 -24.89 -19.54 34.35
CA ALA A 630 -25.60 -18.31 34.01
C ALA A 630 -26.96 -18.17 34.72
N GLU A 631 -27.73 -19.26 34.82
CA GLU A 631 -28.98 -19.32 35.60
C GLU A 631 -28.74 -19.07 37.10
N TYR A 632 -27.68 -19.65 37.64
CA TYR A 632 -27.27 -19.41 39.02
C TYR A 632 -26.90 -17.93 39.24
N LYS A 633 -26.09 -17.35 38.35
CA LYS A 633 -25.72 -15.93 38.41
C LYS A 633 -26.92 -15.00 38.26
N ALA A 634 -27.90 -15.32 37.41
CA ALA A 634 -29.15 -14.57 37.27
C ALA A 634 -29.94 -14.52 38.59
N THR A 635 -29.95 -15.62 39.34
CA THR A 635 -30.55 -15.68 40.68
C THR A 635 -29.82 -14.74 41.65
N LEU A 636 -28.49 -14.74 41.64
CA LEU A 636 -27.68 -13.86 42.47
C LEU A 636 -27.82 -12.37 42.12
N VAL A 637 -27.96 -12.02 40.82
CA VAL A 637 -28.25 -10.64 40.40
C VAL A 637 -29.55 -10.14 41.04
N SER A 638 -30.56 -11.00 41.14
CA SER A 638 -31.84 -10.65 41.78
C SER A 638 -31.68 -10.32 43.28
N GLU A 639 -30.81 -11.04 43.98
CA GLU A 639 -30.47 -10.73 45.37
C GLU A 639 -29.76 -9.38 45.49
N LEU A 640 -28.78 -9.10 44.61
CA LEU A 640 -28.05 -7.84 44.58
C LEU A 640 -28.98 -6.64 44.31
N LEU A 641 -29.95 -6.80 43.40
CA LEU A 641 -30.97 -5.78 43.13
C LEU A 641 -31.88 -5.53 44.34
N THR A 642 -32.21 -6.58 45.09
CA THR A 642 -33.03 -6.46 46.31
C THR A 642 -32.27 -5.66 47.37
N ILE A 643 -30.96 -5.88 47.51
CA ILE A 643 -30.12 -5.10 48.44
C ILE A 643 -30.06 -3.62 48.03
N LEU A 644 -30.03 -3.33 46.73
CA LEU A 644 -30.12 -1.96 46.19
C LEU A 644 -31.52 -1.35 46.23
N GLY A 645 -32.54 -2.10 46.68
CA GLY A 645 -33.93 -1.62 46.72
C GLY A 645 -34.54 -1.36 45.33
N MET A 646 -34.06 -2.04 44.28
CA MET A 646 -34.55 -1.83 42.91
C MET A 646 -35.87 -2.57 42.66
N THR A 647 -36.90 -1.85 42.20
CA THR A 647 -38.19 -2.41 41.80
C THR A 647 -38.21 -2.81 40.31
N GLU A 648 -39.15 -3.68 39.92
CA GLU A 648 -39.26 -4.13 38.51
C GLU A 648 -39.67 -3.01 37.56
N GLU A 649 -40.45 -2.04 38.03
CA GLU A 649 -40.97 -0.90 37.27
C GLU A 649 -39.86 0.01 36.72
N LEU A 650 -38.67 -0.03 37.32
CA LEU A 650 -37.51 0.77 36.91
C LEU A 650 -36.60 0.03 35.91
N ARG A 651 -36.87 -1.25 35.61
CA ARG A 651 -36.03 -2.05 34.72
C ARG A 651 -36.21 -1.63 33.27
N VAL A 652 -35.12 -1.69 32.52
CA VAL A 652 -35.14 -1.41 31.09
C VAL A 652 -34.44 -2.51 30.32
N HIS A 653 -35.15 -3.05 29.32
CA HIS A 653 -34.66 -4.11 28.45
C HIS A 653 -33.80 -3.58 27.30
N LYS A 654 -33.96 -2.28 26.94
CA LYS A 654 -33.19 -1.63 25.88
C LYS A 654 -31.69 -1.55 26.22
N GLU A 655 -30.87 -1.90 25.24
CA GLU A 655 -29.45 -1.63 25.23
C GLU A 655 -29.15 -0.15 24.94
N TYR A 656 -27.95 0.32 25.32
CA TYR A 656 -27.64 1.75 25.17
C TYR A 656 -27.69 2.25 23.72
N ILE A 657 -27.34 1.39 22.75
CA ILE A 657 -27.45 1.70 21.32
C ILE A 657 -28.90 1.95 20.89
N GLU A 658 -29.88 1.26 21.50
CA GLU A 658 -31.29 1.40 21.12
C GLU A 658 -31.88 2.73 21.56
N PHE A 659 -31.28 3.38 22.57
CA PHE A 659 -31.62 4.76 22.90
C PHE A 659 -31.00 5.76 21.93
N ALA A 660 -29.88 5.42 21.31
CA ALA A 660 -29.22 6.26 20.30
C ALA A 660 -29.84 6.11 18.91
N ALA A 661 -30.53 4.99 18.67
CA ALA A 661 -31.20 4.68 17.41
C ALA A 661 -32.65 5.20 17.34
N THR A 662 -33.19 5.70 18.46
CA THR A 662 -34.48 6.40 18.56
C THR A 662 -34.28 7.89 18.55
#